data_AF-W3AM53-F1
#
_entry.id   AF-W3AM53-F1
#
_cell.length_a   1.000
_cell.length_b   1.000
_cell.length_c   1.000
_cell.angle_alpha   90.00
_cell.angle_beta   90.00
_cell.angle_gamma   90.00
#
_symmetry.space_group_name_H-M   'P 1'
#
loop_
_entity.id
_entity.type
_entity.pdbx_description
1 polymer ?
#
loop_
_entity_poly.entity_id
_entity_poly.type
_entity_poly.pdbx_seq_one_letter_code
_entity_poly.pdbx_strand_id
1 'polypeptide(L)'
;MGKSRISIKESNPQLAKEWDFEKNTNLNIDNISIGSSLDAYWNCRKCGYVWKARISSRADGKGCPVCAGKVALKGVNDLATVNPQLADEWDYEKNNGIKPDEITAGSGKEFFWKCKSNHSYKKSVAMRSAGSGCPICAGRQVQKGVNDLCTTRPDLALEWNYEKNGDLRPEMVSAGMRKTVWWKCSKCGNEWESALRERSRSPKCPKCYTPTRNIATHNLQIVNSALAKEWDYDKNINCGLTPLTINAGSEKKVWWKCIYGHSWQASVKTRNKGIGCPVCSNKKLVIGINDLQTLYPELAKEWDIQKNKQSPSEVLAGGKKACFWKCSNGHEWRAQIYDRIKKGTQCPYCLGRKATDGENDLATLFPLIASEWDYELNGEKRPNEYTAYSKERVWWICRKGHVWQAKIADRTTYLLGCPFCSKDRRTSFPEQAIYYYVRKYFNDADNRNNSLNVEADILIESVKAVIEYDGYFWHKDRLDKDNEKNRRIIDSGYMAIRVREKGLQETSGAKNVFYEYKNGQFESLEDAIVSVLKILGCTSVDVDINNDYSNILDLLVTSDKDKSIAKLYPELALDWDYIGNKDITPDMVTAKSRKRIKWKCHICGYQWTTQVLSRINNAGDIRKCPVCSGRLAQTGETDLMTISPEMVRFWDYEKNIGMDPSSVTNSSHKMAFWCCDTCGYHWQRKIYMQSKSKGCPVCDGNSVLEGYNDYATQRPELMKEWDYDKNTTINPHRIALSCREVVWWKCSHCGNQWATKAYVRSINGNGCPKCHGRGLRT
;
A
#
# COMPACT_ATOMS: atom_id res chain seq x y z
N MET A 1 11.70 2.01 -35.16
CA MET A 1 11.17 1.47 -33.89
C MET A 1 10.75 2.62 -32.99
N GLY A 2 9.45 2.97 -32.98
CA GLY A 2 8.92 4.07 -32.17
C GLY A 2 8.67 3.61 -30.74
N LYS A 3 9.33 4.23 -29.75
CA LYS A 3 9.04 4.01 -28.33
C LYS A 3 7.59 4.42 -28.06
N SER A 4 6.79 3.50 -27.53
CA SER A 4 5.43 3.75 -27.03
C SER A 4 5.42 5.01 -26.15
N ARG A 5 4.59 6.00 -26.50
CA ARG A 5 4.42 7.25 -25.75
C ARG A 5 3.53 6.98 -24.53
N ILE A 6 4.09 6.42 -23.47
CA ILE A 6 3.38 6.29 -22.19
C ILE A 6 3.16 7.70 -21.61
N SER A 7 1.92 8.01 -21.24
CA SER A 7 1.53 9.30 -20.64
C SER A 7 2.00 9.40 -19.18
N ILE A 8 2.09 10.63 -18.66
CA ILE A 8 2.45 10.88 -17.25
C ILE A 8 1.47 10.18 -16.29
N LYS A 9 0.19 10.17 -16.62
CA LYS A 9 -0.89 9.61 -15.79
C LYS A 9 -0.83 8.08 -15.71
N GLU A 10 -0.40 7.42 -16.79
CA GLU A 10 -0.23 5.97 -16.85
C GLU A 10 1.06 5.51 -16.17
N SER A 11 2.18 6.19 -16.40
CA SER A 11 3.47 5.75 -15.86
C SER A 11 3.72 6.22 -14.43
N ASN A 12 3.21 7.40 -14.04
CA ASN A 12 3.45 7.99 -12.73
C ASN A 12 2.21 8.75 -12.20
N PRO A 13 1.17 8.01 -11.72
CA PRO A 13 -0.06 8.61 -11.21
C PRO A 13 0.11 9.56 -10.02
N GLN A 14 1.22 9.46 -9.28
CA GLN A 14 1.49 10.37 -8.17
C GLN A 14 2.07 11.70 -8.64
N LEU A 15 2.94 11.67 -9.65
CA LEU A 15 3.45 12.89 -10.28
C LEU A 15 2.33 13.68 -10.96
N ALA A 16 1.35 12.99 -11.57
CA ALA A 16 0.17 13.62 -12.15
C ALA A 16 -0.66 14.44 -11.15
N LYS A 17 -0.62 14.10 -9.86
CA LYS A 17 -1.32 14.87 -8.80
C LYS A 17 -0.63 16.18 -8.43
N GLU A 18 0.60 16.37 -8.88
CA GLU A 18 1.34 17.63 -8.72
C GLU A 18 1.16 18.55 -9.93
N TRP A 19 0.34 18.18 -10.91
CA TRP A 19 0.08 19.01 -12.09
C TRP A 19 -0.79 20.22 -11.73
N ASP A 20 -0.38 21.41 -12.14
CA ASP A 20 -1.17 22.62 -11.99
C ASP A 20 -2.11 22.78 -13.19
N PHE A 21 -3.39 22.47 -13.02
CA PHE A 21 -4.37 22.51 -14.12
C PHE A 21 -4.73 23.93 -14.55
N GLU A 22 -4.62 24.92 -13.66
CA GLU A 22 -4.96 26.32 -13.96
C GLU A 22 -3.86 27.00 -14.77
N LYS A 23 -2.59 26.65 -14.55
CA LYS A 23 -1.45 27.24 -15.25
C LYS A 23 -1.00 26.48 -16.49
N ASN A 24 -1.41 25.23 -16.65
CA ASN A 24 -1.07 24.39 -17.81
C ASN A 24 -2.23 24.26 -18.81
N THR A 25 -3.03 25.30 -19.01
CA THR A 25 -4.23 25.27 -19.87
C THR A 25 -3.93 24.89 -21.33
N ASN A 26 -2.71 25.12 -21.80
CA ASN A 26 -2.24 24.77 -23.14
C ASN A 26 -1.61 23.37 -23.25
N LEU A 27 -1.59 22.59 -22.17
CA LEU A 27 -0.96 21.27 -22.11
C LEU A 27 -1.95 20.23 -21.60
N ASN A 28 -2.15 19.16 -22.39
CA ASN A 28 -3.01 18.05 -22.00
C ASN A 28 -2.21 16.90 -21.37
N ILE A 29 -2.35 16.73 -20.04
CA ILE A 29 -1.63 15.71 -19.27
C ILE A 29 -1.89 14.26 -19.73
N ASP A 30 -3.06 13.99 -20.32
CA ASP A 30 -3.44 12.64 -20.78
C ASP A 30 -2.66 12.23 -22.04
N ASN A 31 -2.17 13.20 -22.83
CA ASN A 31 -1.53 12.95 -24.13
C ASN A 31 -0.04 13.34 -24.19
N ILE A 32 0.54 13.82 -23.08
CA ILE A 32 1.96 14.20 -23.01
C ILE A 32 2.80 13.06 -22.46
N SER A 33 3.85 12.70 -23.20
CA SER A 33 4.81 11.67 -22.81
C SER A 33 5.71 12.11 -21.67
N ILE A 34 6.08 11.18 -20.78
CA ILE A 34 7.05 11.42 -19.69
C ILE A 34 8.43 11.89 -20.14
N GLY A 35 8.84 11.60 -21.38
CA GLY A 35 10.10 12.07 -21.94
C GLY A 35 10.05 13.50 -22.50
N SER A 36 8.93 14.19 -22.38
CA SER A 36 8.72 15.50 -23.00
C SER A 36 9.68 16.57 -22.47
N SER A 37 10.26 17.34 -23.39
CA SER A 37 11.12 18.48 -23.09
C SER A 37 10.34 19.78 -22.84
N LEU A 38 9.00 19.72 -22.89
CA LEU A 38 8.12 20.85 -22.55
C LEU A 38 8.22 21.18 -21.06
N ASP A 39 8.06 22.46 -20.75
CA ASP A 39 7.91 22.93 -19.38
C ASP A 39 6.44 22.93 -18.98
N ALA A 40 6.16 22.44 -17.77
CA ALA A 40 4.85 22.53 -17.14
C ALA A 40 4.98 23.17 -15.76
N TYR A 41 3.88 23.73 -15.27
CA TYR A 41 3.72 24.19 -13.90
C TYR A 41 3.31 23.05 -12.99
N TRP A 42 3.90 23.01 -11.80
CA TRP A 42 3.67 21.95 -10.83
C TRP A 42 3.39 22.54 -9.47
N ASN A 43 2.44 21.96 -8.75
CA ASN A 43 2.06 22.32 -7.40
C ASN A 43 2.57 21.27 -6.39
N CYS A 44 3.42 21.70 -5.46
CA CYS A 44 3.99 20.82 -4.47
C CYS A 44 2.94 20.50 -3.41
N ARG A 45 2.51 19.25 -3.31
CA ARG A 45 1.53 18.84 -2.28
C ARG A 45 2.04 18.90 -0.84
N LYS A 46 3.35 19.11 -0.62
CA LYS A 46 3.93 19.25 0.72
C LYS A 46 3.98 20.70 1.22
N CYS A 47 4.34 21.64 0.35
CA CYS A 47 4.55 23.04 0.73
C CYS A 47 3.67 24.04 -0.03
N GLY A 48 2.83 23.58 -0.95
CA GLY A 48 1.98 24.43 -1.79
C GLY A 48 2.73 25.25 -2.84
N TYR A 49 4.06 25.14 -2.91
CA TYR A 49 4.86 25.92 -3.86
C TYR A 49 4.55 25.51 -5.30
N VAL A 50 4.27 26.49 -6.14
CA VAL A 50 4.04 26.31 -7.58
C VAL A 50 5.29 26.70 -8.35
N TRP A 51 5.81 25.81 -9.20
CA TRP A 51 7.01 26.08 -10.00
C TRP A 51 6.95 25.51 -11.41
N LYS A 52 7.68 26.14 -12.33
CA LYS A 52 7.83 25.69 -13.71
C LYS A 52 9.03 24.76 -13.82
N ALA A 53 8.84 23.58 -14.42
CA ALA A 53 9.92 22.62 -14.67
C ALA A 53 9.60 21.72 -15.87
N ARG A 54 10.68 21.25 -16.51
CA ARG A 54 10.62 20.28 -17.61
C ARG A 54 9.94 18.98 -17.18
N ILE A 55 9.03 18.47 -18.00
CA ILE A 55 8.28 17.24 -17.75
C ILE A 55 9.23 16.04 -17.57
N SER A 56 10.22 15.88 -18.45
CA SER A 56 11.24 14.84 -18.34
C SER A 56 12.02 14.90 -17.02
N SER A 57 12.44 16.09 -16.61
CA SER A 57 13.17 16.27 -15.34
C SER A 57 12.31 15.88 -14.13
N ARG A 58 11.00 16.10 -14.19
CA ARG A 58 10.06 15.70 -13.12
C ARG A 58 9.83 14.20 -13.12
N ALA A 59 9.75 13.57 -14.29
CA ALA A 59 9.68 12.12 -14.43
C ALA A 59 10.93 11.41 -13.89
N ASP A 60 12.12 12.02 -14.05
CA ASP A 60 13.40 11.55 -13.49
C ASP A 60 13.53 11.73 -11.96
N GLY A 61 12.46 12.14 -11.28
CA GLY A 61 12.41 12.24 -9.82
C GLY A 61 12.95 13.56 -9.24
N LYS A 62 13.21 14.59 -10.06
CA LYS A 62 13.52 15.93 -9.51
C LYS A 62 12.24 16.53 -8.90
N GLY A 63 12.27 16.75 -7.59
CA GLY A 63 11.13 17.25 -6.82
C GLY A 63 11.09 18.77 -6.66
N CYS A 64 10.27 19.21 -5.72
CA CYS A 64 10.08 20.64 -5.41
C CYS A 64 11.39 21.33 -4.96
N PRO A 65 11.75 22.48 -5.56
CA PRO A 65 12.97 23.21 -5.21
C PRO A 65 12.93 23.81 -3.79
N VAL A 66 11.74 24.13 -3.27
CA VAL A 66 11.56 24.58 -1.87
C VAL A 66 11.82 23.44 -0.90
N CYS A 67 11.18 22.28 -1.10
CA CYS A 67 11.43 21.11 -0.24
C CYS A 67 12.89 20.62 -0.30
N ALA A 68 13.57 20.82 -1.43
CA ALA A 68 14.99 20.50 -1.59
C ALA A 68 15.93 21.60 -1.03
N GLY A 69 15.41 22.67 -0.44
CA GLY A 69 16.19 23.76 0.15
C GLY A 69 16.90 24.67 -0.87
N LYS A 70 16.56 24.58 -2.15
CA LYS A 70 17.16 25.38 -3.25
C LYS A 70 16.52 26.75 -3.41
N VAL A 71 15.24 26.88 -3.05
CA VAL A 71 14.47 28.13 -3.09
C VAL A 71 13.92 28.39 -1.70
N ALA A 72 14.06 29.63 -1.22
CA ALA A 72 13.45 30.07 0.03
C ALA A 72 11.97 30.37 -0.20
N LEU A 73 11.12 29.84 0.68
CA LEU A 73 9.71 30.14 0.77
C LEU A 73 9.40 30.56 2.20
N LYS A 74 9.00 31.83 2.34
CA LYS A 74 8.66 32.45 3.62
C LYS A 74 7.56 31.65 4.33
N GLY A 75 7.76 31.39 5.61
CA GLY A 75 6.84 30.61 6.45
C GLY A 75 6.99 29.09 6.28
N VAL A 76 7.95 28.61 5.48
CA VAL A 76 8.13 27.18 5.22
C VAL A 76 9.56 26.73 5.51
N ASN A 77 10.56 27.25 4.79
CA ASN A 77 11.95 26.75 4.87
C ASN A 77 13.01 27.86 4.98
N ASP A 78 12.58 29.11 5.09
CA ASP A 78 13.46 30.25 5.29
C ASP A 78 14.07 30.25 6.72
N LEU A 79 15.19 30.93 6.89
CA LEU A 79 15.93 30.95 8.14
C LEU A 79 15.11 31.58 9.28
N ALA A 80 14.35 32.65 9.02
CA ALA A 80 13.55 33.31 10.05
C ALA A 80 12.48 32.39 10.62
N THR A 81 11.84 31.57 9.77
CA THR A 81 10.84 30.60 10.19
C THR A 81 11.45 29.38 10.88
N VAL A 82 12.49 28.79 10.29
CA VAL A 82 13.06 27.53 10.79
C VAL A 82 13.90 27.75 12.05
N ASN A 83 14.58 28.89 12.17
CA ASN A 83 15.45 29.19 13.29
C ASN A 83 15.35 30.68 13.72
N PRO A 84 14.24 31.09 14.36
CA PRO A 84 13.99 32.48 14.73
C PRO A 84 15.10 33.09 15.59
N GLN A 85 15.65 32.30 16.52
CA GLN A 85 16.75 32.75 17.40
C GLN A 85 18.05 33.07 16.63
N LEU A 86 18.30 32.39 15.50
CA LEU A 86 19.43 32.72 14.65
C LEU A 86 19.16 33.96 13.80
N ALA A 87 17.91 34.19 13.39
CA ALA A 87 17.54 35.42 12.69
C ALA A 87 17.74 36.67 13.56
N ASP A 88 17.60 36.54 14.89
CA ASP A 88 17.94 37.62 15.84
C ASP A 88 19.45 37.93 15.88
N GLU A 89 20.30 36.95 15.55
CA GLU A 89 21.75 37.13 15.44
C GLU A 89 22.18 37.64 14.06
N TRP A 90 21.27 38.02 13.17
CA TRP A 90 21.60 38.52 11.83
C TRP A 90 22.16 39.95 11.89
N ASP A 91 23.27 40.21 11.20
CA ASP A 91 23.84 41.56 11.10
C ASP A 91 23.21 42.33 9.92
N TYR A 92 22.08 42.98 10.17
CA TYR A 92 21.29 43.68 9.14
C TYR A 92 22.06 44.81 8.43
N GLU A 93 22.99 45.48 9.13
CA GLU A 93 23.78 46.58 8.55
C GLU A 93 24.79 46.06 7.52
N LYS A 94 25.42 44.91 7.79
CA LYS A 94 26.49 44.37 6.93
C LYS A 94 26.03 43.39 5.86
N ASN A 95 24.79 42.93 5.92
CA ASN A 95 24.23 42.00 4.94
C ASN A 95 23.52 42.70 3.77
N ASN A 96 23.82 43.99 3.53
CA ASN A 96 23.37 44.75 2.35
C ASN A 96 21.86 44.63 2.07
N GLY A 97 21.04 44.65 3.12
CA GLY A 97 19.58 44.59 3.01
C GLY A 97 18.98 43.19 2.81
N ILE A 98 19.78 42.13 2.67
CA ILE A 98 19.29 40.74 2.58
C ILE A 98 18.75 40.30 3.95
N LYS A 99 17.49 39.87 3.97
CA LYS A 99 16.80 39.45 5.21
C LYS A 99 16.88 37.95 5.44
N PRO A 100 16.80 37.49 6.71
CA PRO A 100 16.77 36.06 7.04
C PRO A 100 15.62 35.28 6.39
N ASP A 101 14.47 35.91 6.10
CA ASP A 101 13.33 35.26 5.45
C ASP A 101 13.49 35.05 3.93
N GLU A 102 14.57 35.58 3.34
CA GLU A 102 14.90 35.44 1.92
C GLU A 102 15.90 34.29 1.64
N ILE A 103 16.42 33.66 2.69
CA ILE A 103 17.47 32.64 2.60
C ILE A 103 17.03 31.36 3.31
N THR A 104 17.32 30.20 2.73
CA THR A 104 17.00 28.90 3.35
C THR A 104 17.91 28.60 4.55
N ALA A 105 17.37 27.95 5.58
CA ALA A 105 18.12 27.60 6.81
C ALA A 105 19.31 26.64 6.57
N GLY A 106 19.32 25.94 5.42
CA GLY A 106 20.40 25.06 4.96
C GLY A 106 21.36 25.71 3.96
N SER A 107 21.27 27.03 3.72
CA SER A 107 22.09 27.71 2.72
C SER A 107 23.59 27.67 3.05
N GLY A 108 24.39 27.30 2.06
CA GLY A 108 25.86 27.37 2.15
C GLY A 108 26.42 28.79 2.00
N LYS A 109 25.59 29.78 1.66
CA LYS A 109 26.02 31.18 1.52
C LYS A 109 26.42 31.76 2.88
N GLU A 110 27.44 32.59 2.86
CA GLU A 110 27.97 33.25 4.06
C GLU A 110 27.41 34.66 4.24
N PHE A 111 27.00 34.95 5.47
CA PHE A 111 26.48 36.24 5.90
C PHE A 111 27.16 36.68 7.20
N PHE A 112 27.04 37.95 7.53
CA PHE A 112 27.47 38.50 8.80
C PHE A 112 26.44 38.23 9.90
N TRP A 113 26.96 37.82 11.05
CA TRP A 113 26.20 37.53 12.26
C TRP A 113 26.71 38.38 13.40
N LYS A 114 25.81 38.86 14.24
CA LYS A 114 26.07 39.70 15.40
C LYS A 114 25.75 38.90 16.65
N CYS A 115 26.78 38.45 17.37
CA CYS A 115 26.57 37.69 18.60
C CYS A 115 26.13 38.61 19.76
N LYS A 116 25.73 38.01 20.89
CA LYS A 116 25.35 38.74 22.12
C LYS A 116 26.42 39.71 22.64
N SER A 117 27.70 39.42 22.40
CA SER A 117 28.82 40.31 22.75
C SER A 117 29.09 41.37 21.68
N ASN A 118 28.14 41.60 20.77
CA ASN A 118 28.20 42.58 19.69
C ASN A 118 29.29 42.33 18.63
N HIS A 119 29.92 41.15 18.61
CA HIS A 119 30.90 40.81 17.58
C HIS A 119 30.20 40.46 16.27
N SER A 120 30.63 41.13 15.21
CA SER A 120 30.19 40.88 13.84
C SER A 120 31.17 39.93 13.13
N TYR A 121 30.70 38.80 12.63
CA TYR A 121 31.54 37.77 12.02
C TYR A 121 30.84 37.07 10.83
N LYS A 122 31.62 36.69 9.82
CA LYS A 122 31.10 36.05 8.61
C LYS A 122 31.04 34.53 8.77
N LYS A 123 29.91 33.92 8.37
CA LYS A 123 29.72 32.46 8.40
C LYS A 123 28.55 32.01 7.54
N SER A 124 28.57 30.76 7.08
CA SER A 124 27.43 30.19 6.37
C SER A 124 26.22 29.93 7.26
N VAL A 125 25.03 30.09 6.68
CA VAL A 125 23.76 29.81 7.36
C VAL A 125 23.70 28.36 7.83
N ALA A 126 24.07 27.40 6.98
CA ALA A 126 24.11 25.98 7.32
C ALA A 126 25.00 25.69 8.55
N MET A 127 26.19 26.29 8.63
CA MET A 127 27.08 26.10 9.80
C MET A 127 26.54 26.77 11.06
N ARG A 128 25.82 27.89 10.94
CA ARG A 128 25.15 28.51 12.08
C ARG A 128 23.99 27.67 12.58
N SER A 129 23.16 27.15 11.68
CA SER A 129 22.08 26.20 11.96
C SER A 129 22.60 24.93 12.64
N ALA A 130 23.81 24.49 12.32
CA ALA A 130 24.49 23.36 12.99
C ALA A 130 25.14 23.70 14.35
N GLY A 131 24.92 24.91 14.90
CA GLY A 131 25.38 25.31 16.24
C GLY A 131 26.76 25.97 16.30
N SER A 132 27.37 26.29 15.17
CA SER A 132 28.73 26.85 15.16
C SER A 132 28.74 28.36 15.45
N GLY A 133 28.97 28.77 16.70
CA GLY A 133 28.91 30.19 17.11
C GLY A 133 30.10 31.08 16.73
N CYS A 134 30.16 32.27 17.36
CA CYS A 134 31.12 33.35 17.11
C CYS A 134 32.59 32.93 17.32
N PRO A 135 33.48 33.08 16.32
CA PRO A 135 34.88 32.70 16.42
C PRO A 135 35.69 33.63 17.34
N ILE A 136 35.28 34.88 17.52
CA ILE A 136 35.91 35.85 18.41
C ILE A 136 35.62 35.47 19.87
N CYS A 137 34.36 35.25 20.24
CA CYS A 137 33.99 34.76 21.59
C CYS A 137 34.66 33.43 21.93
N ALA A 138 34.82 32.54 20.94
CA ALA A 138 35.46 31.24 21.12
C ALA A 138 37.01 31.31 21.16
N GLY A 139 37.61 32.51 20.99
CA GLY A 139 39.06 32.69 20.94
C GLY A 139 39.73 32.07 19.71
N ARG A 140 38.99 31.74 18.66
CA ARG A 140 39.53 31.16 17.42
C ARG A 140 40.01 32.22 16.43
N GLN A 141 39.44 33.43 16.50
CA GLN A 141 39.87 34.61 15.74
C GLN A 141 40.20 35.73 16.72
N VAL A 142 41.34 36.40 16.52
CA VAL A 142 41.84 37.45 17.42
C VAL A 142 41.36 38.80 16.94
N GLN A 143 40.90 39.62 17.87
CA GLN A 143 40.57 41.02 17.71
C GLN A 143 41.28 41.79 18.83
N LYS A 144 42.24 42.63 18.44
CA LYS A 144 43.02 43.47 19.34
C LYS A 144 42.12 44.37 20.17
N GLY A 145 42.37 44.49 21.46
CA GLY A 145 41.59 45.26 22.43
C GLY A 145 40.29 44.57 22.87
N VAL A 146 40.02 43.35 22.41
CA VAL A 146 38.78 42.63 22.72
C VAL A 146 39.07 41.26 23.32
N ASN A 147 39.77 40.39 22.59
CA ASN A 147 40.02 39.01 23.02
C ASN A 147 41.47 38.55 22.84
N ASP A 148 42.38 39.47 22.50
CA ASP A 148 43.80 39.16 22.45
C ASP A 148 44.35 38.82 23.85
N LEU A 149 45.50 38.14 23.88
CA LEU A 149 46.09 37.66 25.12
C LEU A 149 46.52 38.80 26.04
N CYS A 150 47.00 39.92 25.49
CA CYS A 150 47.42 41.08 26.29
C CYS A 150 46.21 41.70 27.01
N THR A 151 45.09 41.85 26.30
CA THR A 151 43.84 42.38 26.86
C THR A 151 43.22 41.45 27.90
N THR A 152 43.13 40.15 27.59
CA THR A 152 42.37 39.21 28.43
C THR A 152 43.19 38.54 29.53
N ARG A 153 44.52 38.44 29.35
CA ARG A 153 45.48 37.76 30.23
C ARG A 153 46.82 38.50 30.29
N PRO A 154 46.85 39.75 30.81
CA PRO A 154 48.08 40.52 30.95
C PRO A 154 49.12 39.79 31.81
N ASP A 155 48.68 38.98 32.77
CA ASP A 155 49.55 38.13 33.61
C ASP A 155 50.36 37.13 32.78
N LEU A 156 49.77 36.56 31.72
CA LEU A 156 50.46 35.64 30.82
C LEU A 156 51.29 36.38 29.77
N ALA A 157 50.84 37.54 29.31
CA ALA A 157 51.61 38.36 28.38
C ALA A 157 52.96 38.79 28.99
N LEU A 158 53.03 38.99 30.31
CA LEU A 158 54.28 39.26 31.04
C LEU A 158 55.26 38.08 31.04
N GLU A 159 54.76 36.86 30.87
CA GLU A 159 55.59 35.65 30.80
C GLU A 159 55.85 35.20 29.35
N TRP A 160 55.65 36.09 28.38
CA TRP A 160 55.94 35.82 26.98
C TRP A 160 57.45 35.79 26.72
N ASN A 161 57.94 34.76 26.03
CA ASN A 161 59.33 34.74 25.57
C ASN A 161 59.45 35.41 24.19
N TYR A 162 59.80 36.70 24.14
CA TYR A 162 59.88 37.48 22.90
C TYR A 162 60.96 36.98 21.93
N GLU A 163 62.08 36.50 22.45
CA GLU A 163 63.19 36.01 21.64
C GLU A 163 62.81 34.71 20.90
N LYS A 164 62.25 33.73 21.62
CA LYS A 164 61.91 32.43 21.04
C LYS A 164 60.62 32.41 20.22
N ASN A 165 59.73 33.38 20.42
CA ASN A 165 58.50 33.49 19.63
C ASN A 165 58.67 34.35 18.36
N GLY A 166 59.87 34.89 18.10
CA GLY A 166 60.16 35.67 16.89
C GLY A 166 59.23 36.87 16.75
N ASP A 167 58.58 37.02 15.60
CA ASP A 167 57.63 38.13 15.33
C ASP A 167 56.25 37.96 15.97
N LEU A 168 55.96 36.83 16.58
CA LEU A 168 54.66 36.60 17.21
C LEU A 168 54.55 37.38 18.53
N ARG A 169 53.55 38.25 18.63
CA ARG A 169 53.28 39.08 19.81
C ARG A 169 52.00 38.65 20.55
N PRO A 170 51.87 38.88 21.87
CA PRO A 170 50.65 38.57 22.64
C PRO A 170 49.35 39.14 22.05
N GLU A 171 49.40 40.30 21.39
CA GLU A 171 48.25 40.98 20.77
C GLU A 171 47.74 40.25 19.52
N MET A 172 48.53 39.33 18.95
CA MET A 172 48.22 38.57 17.74
C MET A 172 47.59 37.21 18.03
N VAL A 173 47.45 36.84 19.30
CA VAL A 173 46.95 35.53 19.75
C VAL A 173 45.89 35.70 20.84
N SER A 174 45.04 34.68 21.05
CA SER A 174 44.09 34.67 22.16
C SER A 174 44.43 33.57 23.18
N ALA A 175 43.95 33.74 24.42
CA ALA A 175 44.02 32.74 25.48
C ALA A 175 43.37 31.38 25.11
N GLY A 176 42.46 31.35 24.14
CA GLY A 176 41.72 30.14 23.74
C GLY A 176 42.39 29.32 22.63
N MET A 177 43.42 29.86 21.97
CA MET A 177 44.09 29.21 20.84
C MET A 177 44.85 27.96 21.25
N ARG A 178 44.97 26.99 20.33
CA ARG A 178 45.78 25.78 20.51
C ARG A 178 47.23 25.93 20.03
N LYS A 179 47.65 27.14 19.62
CA LYS A 179 49.01 27.41 19.17
C LYS A 179 49.97 27.29 20.35
N THR A 180 51.03 26.51 20.17
CA THR A 180 52.15 26.36 21.10
C THR A 180 53.09 27.55 20.94
N VAL A 181 53.46 28.14 22.07
CA VAL A 181 54.38 29.29 22.16
C VAL A 181 55.33 29.10 23.33
N TRP A 182 56.44 29.81 23.30
CA TRP A 182 57.43 29.80 24.38
C TRP A 182 57.04 30.77 25.49
N TRP A 183 57.10 30.28 26.73
CA TRP A 183 56.87 31.03 27.96
C TRP A 183 58.19 31.17 28.73
N LYS A 184 58.32 32.25 29.50
CA LYS A 184 59.44 32.50 30.41
C LYS A 184 58.90 32.92 31.77
N CYS A 185 59.14 32.10 32.79
CA CYS A 185 58.59 32.33 34.11
C CYS A 185 59.28 33.54 34.76
N SER A 186 58.49 34.52 35.18
CA SER A 186 59.00 35.71 35.87
C SER A 186 59.66 35.42 37.22
N LYS A 187 59.28 34.31 37.89
CA LYS A 187 59.78 33.95 39.23
C LYS A 187 61.10 33.19 39.23
N CYS A 188 61.27 32.22 38.33
CA CYS A 188 62.42 31.32 38.35
C CYS A 188 63.21 31.28 37.03
N GLY A 189 62.82 32.10 36.05
CA GLY A 189 63.46 32.16 34.74
C GLY A 189 63.25 30.93 33.86
N ASN A 190 62.51 29.91 34.30
CA ASN A 190 62.29 28.70 33.52
C ASN A 190 61.58 29.02 32.19
N GLU A 191 62.11 28.48 31.09
CA GLU A 191 61.55 28.64 29.76
C GLU A 191 60.93 27.32 29.29
N TRP A 192 59.73 27.34 28.73
CA TRP A 192 59.06 26.13 28.25
C TRP A 192 58.05 26.42 27.14
N GLU A 193 57.78 25.41 26.32
CA GLU A 193 56.70 25.45 25.34
C GLU A 193 55.39 24.94 25.93
N SER A 194 54.29 25.64 25.68
CA SER A 194 52.95 25.13 25.97
C SER A 194 51.91 25.85 25.13
N ALA A 195 50.80 25.17 24.83
CA ALA A 195 49.68 25.77 24.12
C ALA A 195 49.03 26.89 24.94
N LEU A 196 48.67 27.99 24.28
CA LEU A 196 47.97 29.14 24.90
C LEU A 196 46.77 28.73 25.75
N ARG A 197 45.91 27.84 25.23
CA ARG A 197 44.74 27.31 25.94
C ARG A 197 45.08 26.54 27.20
N GLU A 198 46.17 25.79 27.19
CA GLU A 198 46.60 25.01 28.35
C GLU A 198 47.21 25.92 29.41
N ARG A 199 48.10 26.83 28.99
CA ARG A 199 48.66 27.88 29.82
C ARG A 199 47.58 28.73 30.49
N SER A 200 46.55 29.10 29.74
CA SER A 200 45.45 29.93 30.24
C SER A 200 44.62 29.24 31.31
N ARG A 201 44.46 27.91 31.23
CA ARG A 201 43.75 27.11 32.25
C ARG A 201 44.60 26.81 33.47
N SER A 202 45.90 26.67 33.30
CA SER A 202 46.85 26.38 34.37
C SER A 202 48.04 27.35 34.30
N PRO A 203 47.90 28.57 34.85
CA PRO A 203 48.89 29.64 34.73
C PRO A 203 50.14 29.43 35.59
N LYS A 204 50.46 28.20 35.99
CA LYS A 204 51.62 27.90 36.83
C LYS A 204 52.81 27.43 36.00
N CYS A 205 54.01 27.85 36.38
CA CYS A 205 55.26 27.35 35.81
C CYS A 205 55.48 25.88 36.22
N PRO A 206 55.81 24.97 35.29
CA PRO A 206 56.00 23.54 35.60
C PRO A 206 57.16 23.28 36.58
N LYS A 207 58.14 24.18 36.64
CA LYS A 207 59.27 24.09 37.59
C LYS A 207 58.91 24.63 38.98
N CYS A 208 58.11 25.69 39.07
CA CYS A 208 57.67 26.26 40.35
C CYS A 208 56.50 25.49 40.98
N TYR A 209 55.75 24.75 40.18
CA TYR A 209 54.60 23.97 40.63
C TYR A 209 54.77 22.52 40.18
N THR A 210 55.55 21.77 40.94
CA THR A 210 55.52 20.31 40.90
C THR A 210 54.30 19.83 41.70
N PRO A 211 53.36 19.06 41.13
CA PRO A 211 52.22 18.54 41.86
C PRO A 211 52.65 17.36 42.73
N THR A 212 53.39 17.62 43.82
CA THR A 212 53.46 16.69 44.94
C THR A 212 52.11 16.73 45.65
N ARG A 213 51.20 15.83 45.25
CA ARG A 213 49.96 15.57 45.98
C ARG A 213 50.34 15.26 47.43
N ASN A 214 49.85 16.07 48.36
CA ASN A 214 50.20 16.01 49.76
C ASN A 214 49.72 14.68 50.39
N ILE A 215 50.61 13.68 50.49
CA ILE A 215 50.32 12.35 51.07
C ILE A 215 49.96 12.47 52.56
N ALA A 216 50.49 13.49 53.25
CA ALA A 216 50.27 13.72 54.67
C ALA A 216 48.79 13.99 55.02
N THR A 217 48.00 14.58 54.12
CA THR A 217 46.59 14.95 54.39
C THR A 217 45.57 14.20 53.53
N HIS A 218 46.00 13.44 52.52
CA HIS A 218 45.11 12.82 51.52
C HIS A 218 45.48 11.35 51.20
N ASN A 219 46.06 10.63 52.16
CA ASN A 219 46.28 9.18 52.03
C ASN A 219 44.96 8.39 52.17
N LEU A 220 44.96 7.14 51.71
CA LEU A 220 43.77 6.28 51.68
C LEU A 220 43.19 6.05 53.10
N GLN A 221 44.03 5.89 54.11
CA GLN A 221 43.58 5.68 55.50
C GLN A 221 42.77 6.86 56.04
N ILE A 222 43.19 8.10 55.73
CA ILE A 222 42.50 9.33 56.16
C ILE A 222 41.23 9.55 55.35
N VAL A 223 41.30 9.43 54.02
CA VAL A 223 40.19 9.78 53.12
C VAL A 223 39.09 8.71 53.14
N ASN A 224 39.45 7.44 53.31
CA ASN A 224 38.49 6.32 53.30
C ASN A 224 38.98 5.16 54.18
N SER A 225 38.86 5.35 55.50
CA SER A 225 39.29 4.38 56.52
C SER A 225 38.55 3.04 56.44
N ALA A 226 37.29 3.04 56.01
CA ALA A 226 36.52 1.82 55.80
C ALA A 226 37.10 0.99 54.65
N LEU A 227 37.41 1.62 53.51
CA LEU A 227 38.05 0.95 52.39
C LEU A 227 39.47 0.47 52.72
N ALA A 228 40.22 1.21 53.54
CA ALA A 228 41.55 0.80 54.00
C ALA A 228 41.54 -0.54 54.75
N LYS A 229 40.43 -0.92 55.39
CA LYS A 229 40.25 -2.25 56.03
C LYS A 229 40.20 -3.40 55.03
N GLU A 230 39.86 -3.14 53.77
CA GLU A 230 39.88 -4.13 52.71
C GLU A 230 41.27 -4.32 52.08
N TRP A 231 42.33 -3.73 52.64
CA TRP A 231 43.70 -3.90 52.14
C TRP A 231 44.21 -5.32 52.43
N ASP A 232 44.74 -6.00 51.42
CA ASP A 232 45.36 -7.33 51.59
C ASP A 232 46.84 -7.14 51.97
N TYR A 233 47.13 -7.09 53.28
CA TYR A 233 48.48 -6.81 53.79
C TYR A 233 49.49 -7.89 53.38
N ASP A 234 49.11 -9.16 53.44
CA ASP A 234 49.97 -10.29 53.09
C ASP A 234 50.41 -10.23 51.62
N LYS A 235 49.48 -9.94 50.71
CA LYS A 235 49.79 -9.87 49.27
C LYS A 235 50.44 -8.57 48.82
N ASN A 236 50.39 -7.51 49.63
CA ASN A 236 51.03 -6.24 49.32
C ASN A 236 52.38 -6.03 50.02
N ILE A 237 52.87 -6.99 50.82
CA ILE A 237 54.10 -6.84 51.61
C ILE A 237 55.32 -6.40 50.78
N ASN A 238 55.45 -6.92 49.55
CA ASN A 238 56.59 -6.64 48.68
C ASN A 238 56.49 -5.32 47.88
N CYS A 239 55.35 -4.61 47.91
CA CYS A 239 55.19 -3.38 47.12
C CYS A 239 55.55 -2.09 47.88
N GLY A 240 55.85 -2.17 49.19
CA GLY A 240 56.27 -1.03 50.03
C GLY A 240 55.20 0.05 50.22
N LEU A 241 53.93 -0.25 49.91
CA LEU A 241 52.81 0.69 49.99
C LEU A 241 51.84 0.24 51.09
N THR A 242 51.36 1.20 51.87
CA THR A 242 50.31 0.99 52.88
C THR A 242 49.19 2.01 52.65
N PRO A 243 48.00 1.81 53.25
CA PRO A 243 46.94 2.82 53.20
C PRO A 243 47.38 4.21 53.70
N LEU A 244 48.41 4.30 54.54
CA LEU A 244 48.97 5.54 55.06
C LEU A 244 49.96 6.21 54.09
N THR A 245 50.63 5.44 53.24
CA THR A 245 51.67 5.96 52.33
C THR A 245 51.19 6.15 50.89
N ILE A 246 49.96 5.71 50.57
CA ILE A 246 49.36 5.84 49.24
C ILE A 246 48.23 6.87 49.20
N ASN A 247 48.25 7.75 48.19
CA ASN A 247 47.20 8.73 47.97
C ASN A 247 45.87 8.05 47.55
N ALA A 248 44.73 8.50 48.07
CA ALA A 248 43.41 7.93 47.79
C ALA A 248 42.96 8.04 46.31
N GLY A 249 43.59 8.92 45.53
CA GLY A 249 43.40 9.07 44.08
C GLY A 249 44.46 8.36 43.21
N SER A 250 45.27 7.47 43.79
CA SER A 250 46.35 6.77 43.09
C SER A 250 45.83 5.74 42.07
N GLU A 251 46.46 5.69 40.90
CA GLU A 251 46.15 4.70 39.84
C GLU A 251 46.93 3.39 40.00
N LYS A 252 47.81 3.28 41.02
CA LYS A 252 48.53 2.04 41.32
C LYS A 252 47.55 0.92 41.69
N LYS A 253 47.72 -0.25 41.08
CA LYS A 253 47.00 -1.49 41.40
C LYS A 253 47.64 -2.16 42.61
N VAL A 254 46.82 -2.48 43.60
CA VAL A 254 47.20 -3.18 44.83
C VAL A 254 46.21 -4.30 45.09
N TRP A 255 46.56 -5.24 45.98
CA TRP A 255 45.68 -6.33 46.38
C TRP A 255 44.68 -5.87 47.44
N TRP A 256 43.43 -6.28 47.27
CA TRP A 256 42.31 -6.05 48.17
C TRP A 256 41.73 -7.37 48.60
N LYS A 257 41.21 -7.46 49.82
CA LYS A 257 40.53 -8.62 50.39
C LYS A 257 39.19 -8.17 50.97
N CYS A 258 38.09 -8.71 50.45
CA CYS A 258 36.76 -8.35 50.95
C CYS A 258 36.43 -9.12 52.24
N ILE A 259 35.32 -8.75 52.87
CA ILE A 259 34.84 -9.40 54.11
C ILE A 259 34.58 -10.91 53.97
N TYR A 260 34.33 -11.39 52.74
CA TYR A 260 34.15 -12.81 52.43
C TYR A 260 35.46 -13.52 52.07
N GLY A 261 36.61 -12.86 52.24
CA GLY A 261 37.95 -13.43 52.05
C GLY A 261 38.47 -13.45 50.60
N HIS A 262 37.69 -12.99 49.62
CA HIS A 262 38.15 -12.95 48.23
C HIS A 262 39.24 -11.89 48.02
N SER A 263 40.41 -12.30 47.49
CA SER A 263 41.48 -11.37 47.13
C SER A 263 41.47 -11.00 45.63
N TRP A 264 41.65 -9.72 45.29
CA TRP A 264 41.78 -9.26 43.90
C TRP A 264 42.64 -8.00 43.76
N GLN A 265 43.16 -7.75 42.55
CA GLN A 265 43.90 -6.52 42.24
C GLN A 265 42.98 -5.44 41.65
N ALA A 266 43.07 -4.23 42.18
CA ALA A 266 42.40 -3.04 41.63
C ALA A 266 43.17 -1.77 42.00
N SER A 267 42.98 -0.68 41.24
CA SER A 267 43.60 0.60 41.59
C SER A 267 42.93 1.25 42.79
N VAL A 268 43.69 1.99 43.60
CA VAL A 268 43.16 2.74 44.75
C VAL A 268 42.06 3.72 44.32
N LYS A 269 42.29 4.46 43.24
CA LYS A 269 41.32 5.39 42.64
C LYS A 269 40.01 4.70 42.27
N THR A 270 40.06 3.50 41.68
CA THR A 270 38.84 2.76 41.31
C THR A 270 38.08 2.22 42.51
N ARG A 271 38.78 1.76 43.54
CA ARG A 271 38.16 1.29 44.79
C ARG A 271 37.54 2.44 45.57
N ASN A 272 38.22 3.58 45.63
CA ASN A 272 37.73 4.78 46.30
C ASN A 272 36.48 5.38 45.62
N LYS A 273 36.23 5.07 44.34
CA LYS A 273 34.98 5.36 43.64
C LYS A 273 33.83 4.38 43.96
N GLY A 274 34.06 3.37 44.81
CA GLY A 274 33.04 2.40 45.24
C GLY A 274 32.99 1.10 44.44
N ILE A 275 33.91 0.82 43.50
CA ILE A 275 33.89 -0.44 42.73
C ILE A 275 34.37 -1.59 43.62
N GLY A 276 33.48 -2.45 44.11
CA GLY A 276 33.78 -3.54 45.04
C GLY A 276 34.44 -4.81 44.47
N CYS A 277 34.38 -5.89 45.24
CA CYS A 277 34.93 -7.20 44.89
C CYS A 277 34.30 -7.77 43.59
N PRO A 278 35.11 -8.18 42.60
CA PRO A 278 34.59 -8.72 41.35
C PRO A 278 33.97 -10.12 41.50
N VAL A 279 34.34 -10.87 42.54
CA VAL A 279 33.72 -12.18 42.86
C VAL A 279 32.34 -11.98 43.45
N CYS A 280 32.22 -11.16 44.51
CA CYS A 280 30.93 -10.84 45.14
C CYS A 280 29.94 -10.15 44.20
N SER A 281 30.43 -9.39 43.21
CA SER A 281 29.60 -8.72 42.22
C SER A 281 29.36 -9.53 40.93
N ASN A 282 29.70 -10.83 40.91
CA ASN A 282 29.53 -11.73 39.76
C ASN A 282 30.14 -11.20 38.46
N LYS A 283 31.29 -10.51 38.56
CA LYS A 283 32.09 -10.04 37.42
C LYS A 283 33.29 -10.93 37.12
N LYS A 284 33.74 -11.73 38.09
CA LYS A 284 34.82 -12.73 37.95
C LYS A 284 34.34 -14.06 38.52
N LEU A 285 34.44 -15.12 37.71
CA LEU A 285 34.10 -16.49 38.11
C LEU A 285 35.13 -17.05 39.08
N VAL A 286 34.64 -17.68 40.14
CA VAL A 286 35.38 -18.56 41.04
C VAL A 286 34.53 -19.82 41.26
N ILE A 287 35.02 -20.94 40.76
CA ILE A 287 34.35 -22.25 40.87
C ILE A 287 34.21 -22.63 42.35
N GLY A 288 33.05 -23.15 42.72
CA GLY A 288 32.70 -23.51 44.10
C GLY A 288 32.23 -22.33 44.95
N ILE A 289 32.13 -21.13 44.38
CA ILE A 289 31.69 -19.93 45.11
C ILE A 289 30.54 -19.24 44.39
N ASN A 290 30.76 -18.81 43.14
CA ASN A 290 29.79 -17.98 42.41
C ASN A 290 29.44 -18.49 41.01
N ASP A 291 29.76 -19.75 40.76
CA ASP A 291 29.29 -20.47 39.58
C ASP A 291 27.81 -20.88 39.70
N LEU A 292 27.20 -21.14 38.54
CA LEU A 292 25.77 -21.48 38.45
C LEU A 292 25.44 -22.78 39.19
N GLN A 293 26.32 -23.78 39.16
CA GLN A 293 26.07 -25.08 39.79
C GLN A 293 26.05 -24.98 41.32
N THR A 294 26.99 -24.24 41.89
CA THR A 294 27.09 -24.04 43.34
C THR A 294 25.93 -23.20 43.88
N LEU A 295 25.60 -22.09 43.22
CA LEU A 295 24.58 -21.16 43.73
C LEU A 295 23.14 -21.58 43.39
N TYR A 296 22.92 -22.29 42.27
CA TYR A 296 21.58 -22.66 41.80
C TYR A 296 21.55 -24.11 41.29
N PRO A 297 21.72 -25.11 42.19
CA PRO A 297 21.83 -26.52 41.80
C PRO A 297 20.60 -27.05 41.06
N GLU A 298 19.39 -26.64 41.45
CA GLU A 298 18.15 -27.05 40.76
C GLU A 298 18.07 -26.49 39.33
N LEU A 299 18.51 -25.25 39.13
CA LEU A 299 18.56 -24.64 37.81
C LEU A 299 19.65 -25.27 36.94
N ALA A 300 20.78 -25.67 37.56
CA ALA A 300 21.86 -26.37 36.87
C ALA A 300 21.45 -27.75 36.32
N LYS A 301 20.45 -28.42 36.92
CA LYS A 301 19.87 -29.65 36.37
C LYS A 301 19.24 -29.45 34.99
N GLU A 302 18.75 -28.25 34.71
CA GLU A 302 18.17 -27.91 33.41
C GLU A 302 19.22 -27.47 32.37
N TRP A 303 20.52 -27.51 32.69
CA TRP A 303 21.55 -27.05 31.78
C TRP A 303 21.84 -28.07 30.67
N ASP A 304 21.74 -27.63 29.41
CA ASP A 304 22.09 -28.49 28.28
C ASP A 304 23.60 -28.48 28.03
N ILE A 305 24.32 -29.44 28.61
CA ILE A 305 25.78 -29.56 28.49
C ILE A 305 26.20 -29.76 27.03
N GLN A 306 25.45 -30.55 26.24
CA GLN A 306 25.81 -30.90 24.87
C GLN A 306 25.77 -29.67 23.95
N LYS A 307 24.70 -28.88 24.02
CA LYS A 307 24.57 -27.68 23.17
C LYS A 307 25.44 -26.52 23.64
N ASN A 308 25.64 -26.38 24.95
CA ASN A 308 26.45 -25.28 25.48
C ASN A 308 27.96 -25.55 25.41
N LYS A 309 28.38 -26.82 25.33
CA LYS A 309 29.80 -27.24 25.32
C LYS A 309 30.60 -26.72 26.52
N GLN A 310 29.94 -26.49 27.65
CA GLN A 310 30.52 -26.00 28.91
C GLN A 310 29.64 -26.48 30.07
N SER A 311 30.24 -26.76 31.22
CA SER A 311 29.55 -27.16 32.46
C SER A 311 28.87 -25.95 33.13
N PRO A 312 27.76 -26.15 33.87
CA PRO A 312 27.19 -25.08 34.70
C PRO A 312 28.17 -24.58 35.79
N SER A 313 29.17 -25.36 36.21
CA SER A 313 30.23 -24.89 37.12
C SER A 313 31.23 -23.92 36.48
N GLU A 314 31.26 -23.84 35.15
CA GLU A 314 32.18 -22.99 34.38
C GLU A 314 31.56 -21.65 33.98
N VAL A 315 30.37 -21.33 34.50
CA VAL A 315 29.64 -20.10 34.17
C VAL A 315 29.19 -19.36 35.43
N LEU A 316 29.21 -18.02 35.36
CA LEU A 316 28.76 -17.15 36.44
C LEU A 316 27.24 -17.20 36.62
N ALA A 317 26.78 -17.29 37.86
CA ALA A 317 25.36 -17.27 38.25
C ALA A 317 24.66 -15.91 38.08
N GLY A 318 25.18 -15.02 37.24
CA GLY A 318 24.59 -13.74 36.85
C GLY A 318 24.93 -13.35 35.41
N GLY A 319 25.43 -14.31 34.62
CA GLY A 319 25.84 -14.08 33.26
C GLY A 319 24.69 -13.64 32.36
N LYS A 320 24.93 -12.64 31.52
CA LYS A 320 23.98 -12.22 30.46
C LYS A 320 24.13 -13.05 29.18
N LYS A 321 24.93 -14.13 29.20
CA LYS A 321 25.11 -15.05 28.08
C LYS A 321 23.83 -15.88 27.92
N ALA A 322 23.30 -15.92 26.69
CA ALA A 322 22.19 -16.80 26.35
C ALA A 322 22.72 -18.22 26.15
N CYS A 323 22.15 -19.16 26.91
CA CYS A 323 22.55 -20.56 26.95
C CYS A 323 21.33 -21.46 26.68
N PHE A 324 21.60 -22.70 26.31
CA PHE A 324 20.59 -23.72 26.07
C PHE A 324 20.21 -24.41 27.38
N TRP A 325 18.91 -24.66 27.54
CA TRP A 325 18.30 -25.29 28.70
C TRP A 325 17.41 -26.43 28.23
N LYS A 326 17.31 -27.48 29.04
CA LYS A 326 16.47 -28.65 28.81
C LYS A 326 15.69 -28.99 30.07
N CYS A 327 14.37 -28.99 30.01
CA CYS A 327 13.53 -29.31 31.18
C CYS A 327 13.33 -30.82 31.30
N SER A 328 12.72 -31.26 32.42
CA SER A 328 12.37 -32.66 32.68
C SER A 328 11.48 -33.28 31.59
N ASN A 329 10.60 -32.50 30.96
CA ASN A 329 9.74 -32.95 29.86
C ASN A 329 10.47 -33.01 28.50
N GLY A 330 11.79 -32.84 28.49
CA GLY A 330 12.62 -32.94 27.28
C GLY A 330 12.66 -31.69 26.40
N HIS A 331 11.83 -30.67 26.65
CA HIS A 331 11.85 -29.42 25.87
C HIS A 331 13.17 -28.66 26.00
N GLU A 332 13.65 -28.15 24.88
CA GLU A 332 14.92 -27.41 24.79
C GLU A 332 14.69 -25.96 24.37
N TRP A 333 15.28 -24.99 25.08
CA TRP A 333 15.15 -23.57 24.73
C TRP A 333 16.39 -22.76 25.07
N ARG A 334 16.45 -21.55 24.51
CA ARG A 334 17.55 -20.61 24.74
C ARG A 334 17.08 -19.47 25.65
N ALA A 335 17.80 -19.22 26.73
CA ALA A 335 17.55 -18.13 27.67
C ALA A 335 18.84 -17.65 28.35
N GLN A 336 18.87 -16.40 28.83
CA GLN A 336 20.00 -15.88 29.60
C GLN A 336 19.99 -16.44 31.03
N ILE A 337 21.16 -16.79 31.57
CA ILE A 337 21.31 -17.22 32.98
C ILE A 337 20.70 -16.16 33.92
N TYR A 338 21.01 -14.89 33.67
CA TYR A 338 20.46 -13.76 34.43
C TYR A 338 18.91 -13.74 34.44
N ASP A 339 18.26 -13.98 33.30
CA ASP A 339 16.79 -13.96 33.21
C ASP A 339 16.15 -15.20 33.86
N ARG A 340 16.82 -16.36 33.83
CA ARG A 340 16.38 -17.56 34.56
C ARG A 340 16.36 -17.31 36.07
N ILE A 341 17.40 -16.66 36.60
CA ILE A 341 17.56 -16.40 38.03
C ILE A 341 16.74 -15.21 38.50
N LYS A 342 16.84 -14.05 37.84
CA LYS A 342 16.24 -12.80 38.33
C LYS A 342 14.75 -12.70 38.05
N LYS A 343 14.28 -13.22 36.91
CA LYS A 343 12.87 -13.17 36.49
C LYS A 343 12.15 -14.50 36.72
N GLY A 344 12.85 -15.57 37.11
CA GLY A 344 12.24 -16.89 37.31
C GLY A 344 11.66 -17.48 36.02
N THR A 345 12.23 -17.16 34.85
CA THR A 345 11.68 -17.66 33.58
C THR A 345 11.76 -19.19 33.52
N GLN A 346 10.64 -19.86 33.27
CA GLN A 346 10.54 -21.32 33.17
C GLN A 346 10.52 -21.77 31.69
N CYS A 347 10.45 -23.08 31.46
CA CYS A 347 10.32 -23.66 30.13
C CYS A 347 9.12 -23.05 29.37
N PRO A 348 9.32 -22.39 28.22
CA PRO A 348 8.25 -21.72 27.50
C PRO A 348 7.27 -22.70 26.83
N TYR A 349 7.68 -23.95 26.59
CA TYR A 349 6.84 -25.00 26.04
C TYR A 349 5.86 -25.52 27.11
N CYS A 350 6.36 -25.85 28.31
CA CYS A 350 5.50 -26.29 29.43
C CYS A 350 4.49 -25.20 29.87
N LEU A 351 4.84 -23.92 29.70
CA LEU A 351 3.93 -22.80 29.96
C LEU A 351 2.98 -22.48 28.80
N GLY A 352 2.97 -23.26 27.72
CA GLY A 352 2.12 -23.03 26.54
C GLY A 352 2.45 -21.75 25.76
N ARG A 353 3.62 -21.14 26.00
CA ARG A 353 4.06 -19.92 25.30
C ARG A 353 4.74 -20.20 23.97
N LYS A 354 5.18 -21.44 23.75
CA LYS A 354 5.70 -21.95 22.49
C LYS A 354 4.93 -23.19 22.07
N ALA A 355 4.87 -23.40 20.76
CA ALA A 355 4.20 -24.53 20.16
C ALA A 355 4.93 -25.84 20.50
N THR A 356 4.16 -26.85 20.85
CA THR A 356 4.54 -28.25 20.91
C THR A 356 3.69 -28.98 19.89
N ASP A 357 4.34 -29.56 18.88
CA ASP A 357 3.72 -30.30 17.79
C ASP A 357 2.91 -31.48 18.34
N GLY A 358 1.64 -31.58 17.97
CA GLY A 358 0.73 -32.61 18.45
C GLY A 358 0.00 -32.30 19.76
N GLU A 359 0.25 -31.15 20.38
CA GLU A 359 -0.36 -30.80 21.68
C GLU A 359 -1.11 -29.46 21.66
N ASN A 360 -0.41 -28.35 21.45
CA ASN A 360 -0.95 -27.00 21.60
C ASN A 360 -0.81 -26.12 20.35
N ASP A 361 -0.33 -26.72 19.28
CA ASP A 361 -0.10 -26.07 18.00
C ASP A 361 -1.40 -25.86 17.21
N LEU A 362 -1.35 -24.96 16.23
CA LEU A 362 -2.49 -24.62 15.39
C LEU A 362 -3.00 -25.80 14.56
N ALA A 363 -2.11 -26.66 14.04
CA ALA A 363 -2.49 -27.78 13.18
C ALA A 363 -3.30 -28.82 13.96
N THR A 364 -2.88 -29.10 15.20
CA THR A 364 -3.53 -30.06 16.08
C THR A 364 -4.86 -29.54 16.61
N LEU A 365 -4.89 -28.31 17.14
CA LEU A 365 -6.08 -27.78 17.80
C LEU A 365 -7.13 -27.24 16.83
N PHE A 366 -6.72 -26.73 15.65
CA PHE A 366 -7.63 -26.14 14.67
C PHE A 366 -7.31 -26.59 13.24
N PRO A 367 -7.47 -27.89 12.92
CA PRO A 367 -7.05 -28.46 11.64
C PRO A 367 -7.72 -27.80 10.42
N LEU A 368 -9.00 -27.40 10.54
CA LEU A 368 -9.68 -26.69 9.45
C LEU A 368 -9.15 -25.26 9.23
N ILE A 369 -8.82 -24.54 10.30
CA ILE A 369 -8.20 -23.21 10.17
C ILE A 369 -6.79 -23.37 9.60
N ALA A 370 -6.02 -24.33 10.10
CA ALA A 370 -4.70 -24.68 9.56
C ALA A 370 -4.75 -25.07 8.07
N SER A 371 -5.87 -25.66 7.60
CA SER A 371 -6.07 -25.96 6.17
C SER A 371 -6.17 -24.71 5.28
N GLU A 372 -6.47 -23.54 5.87
CA GLU A 372 -6.47 -22.25 5.17
C GLU A 372 -5.09 -21.55 5.20
N TRP A 373 -4.04 -22.23 5.63
CA TRP A 373 -2.68 -21.69 5.62
C TRP A 373 -2.17 -21.55 4.18
N ASP A 374 -1.67 -20.36 3.83
CA ASP A 374 -1.05 -20.15 2.53
C ASP A 374 0.43 -20.58 2.56
N TYR A 375 0.72 -21.80 2.09
CA TYR A 375 2.08 -22.36 2.13
C TYR A 375 3.07 -21.65 1.21
N GLU A 376 2.59 -21.02 0.13
CA GLU A 376 3.45 -20.30 -0.82
C GLU A 376 3.88 -18.96 -0.24
N LEU A 377 2.94 -18.15 0.25
CA LEU A 377 3.23 -16.83 0.79
C LEU A 377 3.85 -16.85 2.20
N ASN A 378 3.66 -17.93 2.97
CA ASN A 378 4.31 -18.10 4.27
C ASN A 378 5.69 -18.77 4.20
N GLY A 379 6.11 -19.27 3.04
CA GLY A 379 7.43 -19.86 2.83
C GLY A 379 7.68 -21.10 3.71
N GLU A 380 8.73 -21.06 4.54
CA GLU A 380 9.12 -22.18 5.41
C GLU A 380 8.23 -22.33 6.65
N LYS A 381 7.44 -21.32 7.01
CA LYS A 381 6.58 -21.36 8.21
C LYS A 381 5.51 -22.45 8.08
N ARG A 382 5.29 -23.22 9.15
CA ARG A 382 4.25 -24.27 9.21
C ARG A 382 3.26 -24.02 10.36
N PRO A 383 1.97 -24.41 10.21
CA PRO A 383 0.98 -24.24 11.27
C PRO A 383 1.38 -24.86 12.61
N ASN A 384 2.05 -26.01 12.60
CA ASN A 384 2.45 -26.71 13.83
C ASN A 384 3.61 -26.05 14.60
N GLU A 385 4.27 -25.06 14.03
CA GLU A 385 5.33 -24.28 14.71
C GLU A 385 4.77 -23.15 15.58
N TYR A 386 3.46 -22.89 15.49
CA TYR A 386 2.79 -21.81 16.19
C TYR A 386 1.72 -22.35 17.12
N THR A 387 1.64 -21.78 18.33
CA THR A 387 0.51 -22.07 19.22
C THR A 387 -0.79 -21.60 18.56
N ALA A 388 -1.88 -22.29 18.84
CA ALA A 388 -3.19 -21.95 18.28
C ALA A 388 -3.65 -20.51 18.58
N TYR A 389 -3.08 -19.84 19.58
CA TYR A 389 -3.43 -18.47 19.98
C TYR A 389 -2.31 -17.46 19.71
N SER A 390 -1.41 -17.79 18.78
CA SER A 390 -0.27 -16.94 18.44
C SER A 390 -0.70 -15.58 17.89
N LYS A 391 0.03 -14.52 18.28
CA LYS A 391 -0.15 -13.16 17.73
C LYS A 391 0.58 -12.95 16.40
N GLU A 392 1.24 -13.99 15.88
CA GLU A 392 1.95 -13.95 14.60
C GLU A 392 0.97 -13.70 13.45
N ARG A 393 1.32 -12.79 12.53
CA ARG A 393 0.56 -12.53 11.30
C ARG A 393 1.08 -13.40 10.17
N VAL A 394 0.18 -14.19 9.61
CA VAL A 394 0.46 -15.11 8.51
C VAL A 394 -0.53 -14.89 7.38
N TRP A 395 -0.18 -15.38 6.20
CA TRP A 395 -1.05 -15.37 5.04
C TRP A 395 -2.02 -16.55 5.12
N TRP A 396 -3.29 -16.26 4.86
CA TRP A 396 -4.37 -17.22 4.79
C TRP A 396 -4.93 -17.22 3.38
N ILE A 397 -5.28 -18.40 2.90
CA ILE A 397 -6.01 -18.61 1.67
C ILE A 397 -7.26 -19.41 2.00
N CYS A 398 -8.44 -18.80 1.82
CA CYS A 398 -9.68 -19.54 2.06
C CYS A 398 -9.99 -20.44 0.88
N ARG A 399 -10.93 -21.38 1.06
CA ARG A 399 -11.42 -22.28 0.00
C ARG A 399 -12.01 -21.56 -1.25
N LYS A 400 -12.23 -20.24 -1.20
CA LYS A 400 -12.64 -19.40 -2.35
C LYS A 400 -11.46 -18.70 -3.04
N GLY A 401 -10.21 -19.06 -2.71
CA GLY A 401 -8.99 -18.49 -3.27
C GLY A 401 -8.69 -17.06 -2.82
N HIS A 402 -9.45 -16.50 -1.87
CA HIS A 402 -9.13 -15.19 -1.35
C HIS A 402 -7.93 -15.28 -0.41
N VAL A 403 -6.92 -14.48 -0.70
CA VAL A 403 -5.69 -14.39 0.08
C VAL A 403 -5.74 -13.14 0.97
N TRP A 404 -5.46 -13.29 2.26
CA TRP A 404 -5.34 -12.17 3.19
C TRP A 404 -4.36 -12.45 4.32
N GLN A 405 -3.97 -11.39 5.02
CA GLN A 405 -3.09 -11.51 6.17
C GLN A 405 -3.86 -11.22 7.47
N ALA A 406 -3.78 -12.14 8.44
CA ALA A 406 -4.40 -12.00 9.76
C ALA A 406 -3.56 -12.69 10.83
N LYS A 407 -3.76 -12.35 12.11
CA LYS A 407 -3.09 -13.09 13.20
C LYS A 407 -3.70 -14.47 13.34
N ILE A 408 -2.92 -15.43 13.81
CA ILE A 408 -3.43 -16.77 14.16
C ILE A 408 -4.54 -16.65 15.21
N ALA A 409 -4.32 -15.86 16.27
CA ALA A 409 -5.35 -15.58 17.27
C ALA A 409 -6.62 -14.91 16.71
N ASP A 410 -6.52 -14.08 15.66
CA ASP A 410 -7.70 -13.48 15.00
C ASP A 410 -8.58 -14.57 14.37
N ARG A 411 -7.97 -15.65 13.87
CA ARG A 411 -8.67 -16.78 13.27
C ARG A 411 -9.25 -17.75 14.31
N THR A 412 -8.54 -17.99 15.40
CA THR A 412 -8.88 -19.02 16.39
C THR A 412 -9.64 -18.49 17.61
N THR A 413 -9.28 -17.31 18.13
CA THR A 413 -9.91 -16.71 19.32
C THR A 413 -11.09 -15.82 18.97
N TYR A 414 -11.01 -15.10 17.85
CA TYR A 414 -12.06 -14.16 17.41
C TYR A 414 -12.86 -14.70 16.23
N LEU A 415 -12.48 -15.89 15.73
CA LEU A 415 -13.21 -16.61 14.70
C LEU A 415 -13.46 -15.76 13.44
N LEU A 416 -12.56 -14.80 13.18
CA LEU A 416 -12.66 -13.91 12.05
C LEU A 416 -12.24 -14.67 10.78
N GLY A 417 -13.24 -15.01 9.98
CA GLY A 417 -13.03 -15.68 8.70
C GLY A 417 -12.47 -14.76 7.61
N CYS A 418 -12.50 -15.24 6.37
CA CYS A 418 -12.07 -14.45 5.22
C CYS A 418 -12.85 -13.12 5.11
N PRO A 419 -12.18 -11.95 5.14
CA PRO A 419 -12.85 -10.65 5.10
C PRO A 419 -13.53 -10.37 3.75
N PHE A 420 -13.13 -11.09 2.70
CA PHE A 420 -13.75 -10.99 1.37
C PHE A 420 -15.03 -11.83 1.30
N CYS A 421 -14.99 -13.07 1.80
CA CYS A 421 -16.18 -13.91 1.91
C CYS A 421 -17.24 -13.26 2.81
N SER A 422 -16.82 -12.61 3.90
CA SER A 422 -17.75 -11.91 4.80
C SER A 422 -18.50 -10.77 4.11
N LYS A 423 -17.91 -10.09 3.12
CA LYS A 423 -18.58 -9.01 2.36
C LYS A 423 -19.63 -9.52 1.38
N ASP A 424 -19.46 -10.73 0.86
CA ASP A 424 -20.38 -11.35 -0.11
C ASP A 424 -21.48 -12.19 0.57
N ARG A 425 -21.36 -12.47 1.87
CA ARG A 425 -22.33 -13.26 2.64
C ARG A 425 -23.53 -12.40 3.03
N ARG A 426 -24.73 -12.88 2.69
CA ARG A 426 -26.01 -12.44 3.29
C ARG A 426 -26.30 -13.15 4.62
N THR A 427 -25.45 -14.07 5.06
CA THR A 427 -25.59 -14.82 6.33
C THR A 427 -24.51 -14.44 7.32
N SER A 428 -24.87 -14.29 8.60
CA SER A 428 -23.91 -14.04 9.68
C SER A 428 -23.40 -15.35 10.30
N PHE A 429 -22.24 -15.35 10.98
CA PHE A 429 -21.79 -16.53 11.73
C PHE A 429 -22.79 -16.93 12.85
N PRO A 430 -23.32 -15.99 13.66
CA PRO A 430 -24.34 -16.30 14.65
C PRO A 430 -25.57 -17.01 14.09
N GLU A 431 -26.09 -16.57 12.93
CA GLU A 431 -27.23 -17.21 12.25
C GLU A 431 -26.94 -18.69 11.94
N GLN A 432 -25.72 -19.02 11.53
CA GLN A 432 -25.31 -20.39 11.23
C GLN A 432 -25.05 -21.22 12.47
N ALA A 433 -24.48 -20.63 13.53
CA ALA A 433 -24.32 -21.30 14.81
C ALA A 433 -25.69 -21.69 15.39
N ILE A 434 -26.66 -20.77 15.36
CA ILE A 434 -28.04 -21.05 15.79
C ILE A 434 -28.63 -22.19 14.96
N TYR A 435 -28.51 -22.12 13.62
CA TYR A 435 -29.02 -23.18 12.74
C TYR A 435 -28.38 -24.54 12.99
N TYR A 436 -27.06 -24.60 13.17
CA TYR A 436 -26.32 -25.83 13.47
C TYR A 436 -26.88 -26.54 14.70
N TYR A 437 -27.00 -25.81 15.82
CA TYR A 437 -27.48 -26.39 17.06
C TYR A 437 -28.97 -26.70 17.02
N VAL A 438 -29.80 -25.82 16.45
CA VAL A 438 -31.23 -26.11 16.29
C VAL A 438 -31.42 -27.41 15.50
N ARG A 439 -30.68 -27.60 14.40
CA ARG A 439 -30.75 -28.82 13.59
C ARG A 439 -30.26 -30.08 14.30
N LYS A 440 -29.31 -29.96 15.26
CA LYS A 440 -28.86 -31.08 16.11
C LYS A 440 -30.02 -31.66 16.95
N TYR A 441 -31.00 -30.84 17.33
CA TYR A 441 -32.15 -31.25 18.12
C TYR A 441 -33.44 -31.42 17.30
N PHE A 442 -33.57 -30.69 16.19
CA PHE A 442 -34.73 -30.69 15.31
C PHE A 442 -34.29 -30.94 13.86
N ASN A 443 -34.30 -32.19 13.43
CA ASN A 443 -33.85 -32.58 12.09
C ASN A 443 -34.67 -31.94 10.95
N ASP A 444 -35.90 -31.51 11.25
CA ASP A 444 -36.81 -30.80 10.34
C ASP A 444 -36.59 -29.27 10.29
N ALA A 445 -35.59 -28.75 11.01
CA ALA A 445 -35.23 -27.34 10.95
C ALA A 445 -34.74 -26.96 9.54
N ASP A 446 -35.46 -26.03 8.91
CA ASP A 446 -35.19 -25.56 7.56
C ASP A 446 -34.75 -24.09 7.55
N ASN A 447 -33.69 -23.79 6.81
CA ASN A 447 -33.03 -22.48 6.80
C ASN A 447 -33.51 -21.65 5.60
N ARG A 448 -33.84 -20.37 5.80
CA ARG A 448 -34.36 -19.45 4.76
C ARG A 448 -35.61 -19.97 4.06
N ASN A 449 -36.54 -20.46 4.86
CA ASN A 449 -37.78 -21.02 4.39
C ASN A 449 -38.79 -19.90 4.04
N ASN A 450 -39.54 -20.05 2.94
CA ASN A 450 -40.53 -19.07 2.47
C ASN A 450 -41.97 -19.60 2.45
N SER A 451 -42.23 -20.78 3.02
CA SER A 451 -43.53 -21.47 2.96
C SER A 451 -44.66 -20.72 3.66
N LEU A 452 -44.35 -19.81 4.59
CA LEU A 452 -45.33 -18.99 5.30
C LEU A 452 -45.66 -17.66 4.60
N ASN A 453 -45.26 -17.50 3.33
CA ASN A 453 -45.34 -16.22 2.59
C ASN A 453 -44.60 -15.06 3.31
N VAL A 454 -43.66 -15.43 4.18
CA VAL A 454 -42.71 -14.61 4.92
C VAL A 454 -41.40 -15.40 4.93
N GLU A 455 -40.27 -14.75 4.61
CA GLU A 455 -38.95 -15.38 4.66
C GLU A 455 -38.55 -15.57 6.12
N ALA A 456 -38.54 -16.82 6.60
CA ALA A 456 -38.10 -17.22 7.93
C ALA A 456 -36.62 -17.61 7.91
N ASP A 457 -35.80 -17.10 8.83
CA ASP A 457 -34.38 -17.49 8.90
C ASP A 457 -34.26 -18.99 9.25
N ILE A 458 -35.02 -19.46 10.24
CA ILE A 458 -35.16 -20.89 10.54
C ILE A 458 -36.64 -21.21 10.83
N LEU A 459 -37.21 -22.15 10.08
CA LEU A 459 -38.54 -22.71 10.32
C LEU A 459 -38.40 -24.11 10.92
N ILE A 460 -39.15 -24.41 11.98
CA ILE A 460 -39.20 -25.73 12.60
C ILE A 460 -40.66 -26.18 12.64
N GLU A 461 -41.01 -27.13 11.78
CA GLU A 461 -42.38 -27.55 11.57
C GLU A 461 -42.94 -28.34 12.76
N SER A 462 -42.11 -29.22 13.34
CA SER A 462 -42.45 -30.15 14.42
C SER A 462 -42.90 -29.44 15.70
N VAL A 463 -42.41 -28.23 15.95
CA VAL A 463 -42.75 -27.41 17.14
C VAL A 463 -43.45 -26.09 16.79
N LYS A 464 -43.83 -25.92 15.51
CA LYS A 464 -44.50 -24.72 15.00
C LYS A 464 -43.78 -23.43 15.45
N ALA A 465 -42.47 -23.36 15.24
CA ALA A 465 -41.66 -22.21 15.62
C ALA A 465 -40.88 -21.62 14.44
N VAL A 466 -40.71 -20.29 14.46
CA VAL A 466 -39.84 -19.54 13.56
C VAL A 466 -38.82 -18.79 14.40
N ILE A 467 -37.55 -18.92 14.02
CA ILE A 467 -36.44 -18.18 14.63
C ILE A 467 -35.94 -17.15 13.61
N GLU A 468 -35.78 -15.92 14.09
CA GLU A 468 -35.26 -14.77 13.35
C GLU A 468 -33.97 -14.29 14.01
N TYR A 469 -32.93 -14.05 13.21
CA TYR A 469 -31.66 -13.51 13.67
C TYR A 469 -31.53 -12.03 13.30
N ASP A 470 -31.36 -11.18 14.30
CA ASP A 470 -31.36 -9.72 14.13
C ASP A 470 -30.01 -9.10 14.52
N GLY A 471 -29.15 -8.90 13.51
CA GLY A 471 -27.90 -8.18 13.70
C GLY A 471 -28.11 -6.67 13.91
N TYR A 472 -27.37 -6.05 14.83
CA TYR A 472 -27.59 -4.65 15.26
C TYR A 472 -27.58 -3.68 14.08
N PHE A 473 -26.58 -3.82 13.20
CA PHE A 473 -26.39 -2.93 12.05
C PHE A 473 -27.59 -2.88 11.11
N TRP A 474 -28.29 -4.01 10.91
CA TRP A 474 -29.39 -4.13 9.95
C TRP A 474 -30.76 -3.83 10.57
N HIS A 475 -30.92 -4.04 11.88
CA HIS A 475 -32.20 -3.96 12.57
C HIS A 475 -32.38 -2.73 13.49
N LYS A 476 -31.34 -1.93 13.72
CA LYS A 476 -31.40 -0.76 14.63
C LYS A 476 -32.54 0.22 14.35
N ASP A 477 -32.94 0.38 13.09
CA ASP A 477 -33.97 1.32 12.65
C ASP A 477 -35.20 0.59 12.03
N ARG A 478 -35.46 -0.66 12.44
CA ARG A 478 -36.48 -1.53 11.80
C ARG A 478 -37.54 -2.11 12.74
N LEU A 479 -37.68 -1.60 13.96
CA LEU A 479 -38.59 -2.14 14.96
C LEU A 479 -40.02 -2.38 14.45
N ASP A 480 -40.62 -1.41 13.74
CA ASP A 480 -41.99 -1.56 13.21
C ASP A 480 -42.11 -2.70 12.19
N LYS A 481 -41.10 -2.85 11.33
CA LYS A 481 -41.06 -3.92 10.33
C LYS A 481 -40.82 -5.29 10.98
N ASP A 482 -40.00 -5.32 12.02
CA ASP A 482 -39.73 -6.51 12.81
C ASP A 482 -41.00 -7.01 13.51
N ASN A 483 -41.75 -6.10 14.13
CA ASN A 483 -43.04 -6.38 14.79
C ASN A 483 -44.12 -6.85 13.80
N GLU A 484 -44.20 -6.22 12.62
CA GLU A 484 -45.12 -6.65 11.56
C GLU A 484 -44.78 -8.05 11.04
N LYS A 485 -43.48 -8.40 10.94
CA LYS A 485 -43.04 -9.76 10.58
C LYS A 485 -43.45 -10.76 11.66
N ASN A 486 -43.27 -10.44 12.94
CA ASN A 486 -43.71 -11.28 14.05
C ASN A 486 -45.22 -11.54 14.00
N ARG A 487 -46.01 -10.49 13.76
CA ARG A 487 -47.47 -10.61 13.64
C ARG A 487 -47.87 -11.61 12.56
N ARG A 488 -47.25 -11.56 11.37
CA ARG A 488 -47.53 -12.51 10.29
C ARG A 488 -47.14 -13.96 10.62
N ILE A 489 -46.04 -14.15 11.33
CA ILE A 489 -45.61 -15.48 11.82
C ILE A 489 -46.67 -16.04 12.78
N ILE A 490 -47.12 -15.22 13.73
CA ILE A 490 -48.14 -15.58 14.73
C ILE A 490 -49.50 -15.84 14.09
N ASP A 491 -49.92 -14.99 13.15
CA ASP A 491 -51.16 -15.14 12.39
C ASP A 491 -51.17 -16.44 11.56
N SER A 492 -49.98 -16.94 11.20
CA SER A 492 -49.81 -18.23 10.52
C SER A 492 -49.81 -19.43 11.48
N GLY A 493 -49.98 -19.21 12.78
CA GLY A 493 -50.01 -20.24 13.82
C GLY A 493 -48.64 -20.66 14.38
N TYR A 494 -47.60 -19.86 14.15
CA TYR A 494 -46.23 -20.18 14.60
C TYR A 494 -45.78 -19.27 15.75
N MET A 495 -45.00 -19.82 16.67
CA MET A 495 -44.30 -19.05 17.69
C MET A 495 -43.11 -18.30 17.06
N ALA A 496 -43.04 -16.98 17.25
CA ALA A 496 -41.90 -16.17 16.83
C ALA A 496 -40.84 -16.10 17.95
N ILE A 497 -39.59 -16.44 17.63
CA ILE A 497 -38.40 -16.28 18.49
C ILE A 497 -37.44 -15.34 17.76
N ARG A 498 -36.93 -14.32 18.46
CA ARG A 498 -35.96 -13.37 17.89
C ARG A 498 -34.66 -13.37 18.69
N VAL A 499 -33.56 -13.70 18.03
CA VAL A 499 -32.21 -13.62 18.60
C VAL A 499 -31.59 -12.30 18.17
N ARG A 500 -31.50 -11.34 19.10
CA ARG A 500 -31.14 -9.93 18.83
C ARG A 500 -29.79 -9.57 19.43
N GLU A 501 -28.98 -8.81 18.69
CA GLU A 501 -27.77 -8.20 19.24
C GLU A 501 -28.11 -7.12 20.30
N LYS A 502 -27.36 -7.11 21.41
CA LYS A 502 -27.51 -6.15 22.50
C LYS A 502 -27.39 -4.71 21.98
N GLY A 503 -28.38 -3.88 22.31
CA GLY A 503 -28.53 -2.50 21.81
C GLY A 503 -29.74 -2.32 20.89
N LEU A 504 -30.32 -3.40 20.37
CA LEU A 504 -31.62 -3.36 19.69
C LEU A 504 -32.77 -3.27 20.70
N GLN A 505 -33.86 -2.60 20.31
CA GLN A 505 -35.10 -2.58 21.09
C GLN A 505 -35.80 -3.95 21.04
N GLU A 506 -36.53 -4.29 22.11
CA GLU A 506 -37.38 -5.49 22.18
C GLU A 506 -38.55 -5.40 21.20
N THR A 507 -38.83 -6.51 20.51
CA THR A 507 -39.96 -6.62 19.58
C THR A 507 -41.21 -7.13 20.30
N SER A 508 -42.39 -6.69 19.86
CA SER A 508 -43.66 -7.20 20.35
C SER A 508 -44.03 -8.53 19.69
N GLY A 509 -44.74 -9.39 20.44
CA GLY A 509 -45.28 -10.67 19.95
C GLY A 509 -44.27 -11.82 19.83
N ALA A 510 -42.97 -11.57 19.88
CA ALA A 510 -41.93 -12.60 19.84
C ALA A 510 -41.28 -12.85 21.22
N LYS A 511 -40.73 -14.04 21.42
CA LYS A 511 -39.80 -14.32 22.52
C LYS A 511 -38.42 -13.76 22.13
N ASN A 512 -37.99 -12.68 22.77
CA ASN A 512 -36.71 -12.02 22.49
C ASN A 512 -35.58 -12.65 23.32
N VAL A 513 -34.49 -13.03 22.66
CA VAL A 513 -33.25 -13.53 23.27
C VAL A 513 -32.12 -12.60 22.86
N PHE A 514 -31.36 -12.07 23.82
CA PHE A 514 -30.27 -11.13 23.53
C PHE A 514 -28.91 -11.76 23.73
N TYR A 515 -27.96 -11.36 22.90
CA TYR A 515 -26.55 -11.70 23.07
C TYR A 515 -25.65 -10.47 22.84
N GLU A 516 -24.44 -10.49 23.41
CA GLU A 516 -23.49 -9.39 23.34
C GLU A 516 -22.35 -9.70 22.37
N TYR A 517 -22.03 -8.73 21.51
CA TYR A 517 -20.85 -8.74 20.65
C TYR A 517 -19.89 -7.63 21.09
N LYS A 518 -18.73 -8.01 21.64
CA LYS A 518 -17.76 -7.09 22.23
C LYS A 518 -16.33 -7.50 21.89
N ASN A 519 -15.46 -6.54 21.58
CA ASN A 519 -14.05 -6.77 21.27
C ASN A 519 -13.79 -7.82 20.15
N GLY A 520 -14.74 -8.00 19.22
CA GLY A 520 -14.63 -9.02 18.19
C GLY A 520 -15.02 -10.44 18.62
N GLN A 521 -15.59 -10.61 19.82
CA GLN A 521 -16.04 -11.88 20.38
C GLN A 521 -17.55 -11.90 20.60
N PHE A 522 -18.14 -13.08 20.46
CA PHE A 522 -19.54 -13.38 20.71
C PHE A 522 -19.74 -13.86 22.16
N GLU A 523 -19.43 -13.00 23.14
CA GLU A 523 -19.27 -13.37 24.56
C GLU A 523 -20.46 -14.12 25.18
N SER A 524 -21.69 -13.97 24.66
CA SER A 524 -22.89 -14.68 25.16
C SER A 524 -23.75 -15.36 24.09
N LEU A 525 -23.18 -15.67 22.92
CA LEU A 525 -23.93 -16.37 21.87
C LEU A 525 -24.30 -17.82 22.27
N GLU A 526 -23.43 -18.51 23.00
CA GLU A 526 -23.73 -19.85 23.55
C GLU A 526 -24.96 -19.80 24.47
N ASP A 527 -25.01 -18.83 25.40
CA ASP A 527 -26.14 -18.62 26.29
C ASP A 527 -27.44 -18.33 25.53
N ALA A 528 -27.35 -17.55 24.45
CA ALA A 528 -28.50 -17.26 23.60
C ALA A 528 -29.00 -18.52 22.86
N ILE A 529 -28.11 -19.35 22.32
CA ILE A 529 -28.47 -20.62 21.67
C ILE A 529 -29.10 -21.57 22.69
N VAL A 530 -28.52 -21.69 23.89
CA VAL A 530 -29.09 -22.45 25.01
C VAL A 530 -30.49 -21.95 25.36
N SER A 531 -30.70 -20.63 25.40
CA SER A 531 -31.99 -20.02 25.69
C SER A 531 -33.03 -20.32 24.60
N VAL A 532 -32.63 -20.25 23.32
CA VAL A 532 -33.48 -20.63 22.18
C VAL A 532 -33.89 -22.11 22.27
N LEU A 533 -32.95 -23.02 22.50
CA LEU A 533 -33.24 -24.45 22.63
C LEU A 533 -34.17 -24.75 23.81
N LYS A 534 -33.99 -24.06 24.95
CA LYS A 534 -34.92 -24.14 26.09
C LYS A 534 -36.31 -23.64 25.75
N ILE A 535 -36.43 -22.54 25.00
CA ILE A 535 -37.72 -22.02 24.52
C ILE A 535 -38.43 -23.03 23.61
N LEU A 536 -37.67 -23.79 22.81
CA LEU A 536 -38.17 -24.86 21.94
C LEU A 536 -38.49 -26.17 22.69
N GLY A 537 -38.25 -26.23 24.01
CA GLY A 537 -38.59 -27.38 24.86
C GLY A 537 -37.45 -28.35 25.15
N CYS A 538 -36.20 -28.04 24.79
CA CYS A 538 -35.05 -28.89 25.12
C CYS A 538 -34.67 -28.73 26.60
N THR A 539 -34.60 -29.84 27.36
CA THR A 539 -34.28 -29.84 28.80
C THR A 539 -32.79 -30.09 29.11
N SER A 540 -32.08 -30.78 28.22
CA SER A 540 -30.63 -31.00 28.28
C SER A 540 -30.03 -30.58 26.94
N VAL A 541 -29.10 -29.62 26.98
CA VAL A 541 -28.48 -29.04 25.79
C VAL A 541 -26.97 -29.05 25.92
N ASP A 542 -26.31 -29.40 24.82
CA ASP A 542 -24.86 -29.52 24.68
C ASP A 542 -24.43 -28.57 23.56
N VAL A 543 -23.95 -27.40 24.00
CA VAL A 543 -23.56 -26.26 23.17
C VAL A 543 -22.15 -25.87 23.55
N ASP A 544 -21.22 -26.03 22.61
CA ASP A 544 -19.82 -25.61 22.73
C ASP A 544 -19.37 -25.12 21.35
N ILE A 545 -19.53 -23.82 21.10
CA ILE A 545 -19.27 -23.22 19.79
C ILE A 545 -17.79 -23.38 19.43
N ASN A 546 -16.89 -23.38 20.41
CA ASN A 546 -15.46 -23.50 20.16
C ASN A 546 -15.11 -24.90 19.62
N ASN A 547 -15.65 -25.95 20.25
CA ASN A 547 -15.46 -27.33 19.78
C ASN A 547 -16.17 -27.59 18.44
N ASP A 548 -17.38 -27.07 18.26
CA ASP A 548 -18.18 -27.30 17.05
C ASP A 548 -17.89 -26.31 15.92
N TYR A 549 -17.01 -25.33 16.13
CA TYR A 549 -16.74 -24.24 15.20
C TYR A 549 -16.46 -24.72 13.77
N SER A 550 -15.65 -25.78 13.67
CA SER A 550 -15.28 -26.43 12.42
C SER A 550 -16.50 -26.96 11.65
N ASN A 551 -17.44 -27.61 12.36
CA ASN A 551 -18.65 -28.17 11.78
C ASN A 551 -19.64 -27.07 11.38
N ILE A 552 -19.75 -26.01 12.20
CA ILE A 552 -20.59 -24.83 11.92
C ILE A 552 -20.09 -24.14 10.64
N LEU A 553 -18.76 -24.04 10.45
CA LEU A 553 -18.19 -23.50 9.23
C LEU A 553 -18.40 -24.41 8.00
N ASP A 554 -18.43 -25.73 8.15
CA ASP A 554 -18.66 -26.62 7.00
C ASP A 554 -20.11 -26.57 6.47
N LEU A 555 -21.10 -26.21 7.31
CA LEU A 555 -22.46 -25.89 6.84
C LEU A 555 -22.50 -24.70 5.87
N LEU A 556 -21.57 -23.74 6.02
CA LEU A 556 -21.42 -22.62 5.08
C LEU A 556 -20.83 -23.06 3.73
N VAL A 557 -20.13 -24.19 3.67
CA VAL A 557 -19.40 -24.64 2.47
C VAL A 557 -20.24 -25.59 1.61
N THR A 558 -21.06 -26.44 2.22
CA THR A 558 -21.92 -27.40 1.49
C THR A 558 -23.03 -26.71 0.69
N SER A 559 -23.68 -25.68 1.24
CA SER A 559 -24.75 -24.95 0.54
C SER A 559 -24.27 -24.11 -0.67
N ASP A 560 -22.99 -23.74 -0.71
CA ASP A 560 -22.37 -22.95 -1.79
C ASP A 560 -21.88 -23.83 -2.96
N LYS A 561 -21.43 -25.07 -2.72
CA LYS A 561 -20.96 -26.00 -3.77
C LYS A 561 -22.07 -26.46 -4.71
N ASP A 562 -23.26 -26.75 -4.18
CA ASP A 562 -24.42 -27.19 -4.97
C ASP A 562 -24.94 -26.09 -5.92
N LYS A 563 -24.58 -24.83 -5.67
CA LYS A 563 -24.99 -23.66 -6.47
C LYS A 563 -23.88 -23.14 -7.39
N SER A 564 -22.72 -23.81 -7.42
CA SER A 564 -21.56 -23.41 -8.22
C SER A 564 -21.76 -23.65 -9.72
N ILE A 565 -21.03 -22.90 -10.55
CA ILE A 565 -21.03 -23.09 -12.01
C ILE A 565 -20.46 -24.47 -12.36
N ALA A 566 -19.38 -24.89 -11.70
CA ALA A 566 -18.78 -26.20 -11.95
C ALA A 566 -19.79 -27.35 -11.82
N LYS A 567 -20.69 -27.24 -10.82
CA LYS A 567 -21.71 -28.23 -10.55
C LYS A 567 -22.93 -28.11 -11.46
N LEU A 568 -23.46 -26.90 -11.64
CA LEU A 568 -24.72 -26.67 -12.36
C LEU A 568 -24.54 -26.58 -13.89
N TYR A 569 -23.36 -26.16 -14.36
CA TYR A 569 -23.06 -25.92 -15.77
C TYR A 569 -21.61 -26.35 -16.09
N PRO A 570 -21.30 -27.66 -16.03
CA PRO A 570 -19.93 -28.17 -16.22
C PRO A 570 -19.36 -27.83 -17.61
N GLU A 571 -20.17 -27.84 -18.67
CA GLU A 571 -19.75 -27.38 -20.00
C GLU A 571 -19.34 -25.89 -20.05
N LEU A 572 -19.84 -25.04 -19.14
CA LEU A 572 -19.41 -23.65 -19.05
C LEU A 572 -18.00 -23.53 -18.44
N ALA A 573 -17.62 -24.49 -17.57
CA ALA A 573 -16.29 -24.56 -16.97
C ALA A 573 -15.19 -24.89 -18.00
N LEU A 574 -15.52 -25.49 -19.14
CA LEU A 574 -14.59 -25.72 -20.24
C LEU A 574 -14.08 -24.42 -20.86
N ASP A 575 -14.92 -23.38 -20.86
CA ASP A 575 -14.55 -22.06 -21.36
C ASP A 575 -13.78 -21.19 -20.34
N TRP A 576 -13.41 -21.74 -19.17
CA TRP A 576 -12.76 -20.98 -18.11
C TRP A 576 -11.27 -20.74 -18.41
N ASP A 577 -10.82 -19.49 -18.32
CA ASP A 577 -9.39 -19.18 -18.45
C ASP A 577 -8.68 -19.33 -17.09
N TYR A 578 -8.21 -20.54 -16.79
CA TYR A 578 -7.53 -20.85 -15.53
C TYR A 578 -6.28 -20.00 -15.29
N ILE A 579 -5.50 -19.69 -16.34
CA ILE A 579 -4.30 -18.85 -16.23
C ILE A 579 -4.72 -17.39 -15.99
N GLY A 580 -5.69 -16.91 -16.76
CA GLY A 580 -6.14 -15.53 -16.73
C GLY A 580 -6.85 -15.14 -15.43
N ASN A 581 -7.53 -16.08 -14.78
CA ASN A 581 -8.28 -15.89 -13.54
C ASN A 581 -7.52 -16.27 -12.28
N LYS A 582 -6.33 -16.87 -12.40
CA LYS A 582 -5.48 -17.29 -11.27
C LYS A 582 -6.28 -18.13 -10.27
N ASP A 583 -6.55 -17.56 -9.09
CA ASP A 583 -7.05 -18.25 -7.92
C ASP A 583 -8.59 -18.42 -7.91
N ILE A 584 -9.30 -17.94 -8.94
CA ILE A 584 -10.75 -18.05 -9.05
C ILE A 584 -11.13 -19.23 -9.96
N THR A 585 -11.71 -20.28 -9.38
CA THR A 585 -12.17 -21.48 -10.11
C THR A 585 -13.70 -21.49 -10.34
N PRO A 586 -14.21 -22.31 -11.28
CA PRO A 586 -15.65 -22.45 -11.52
C PRO A 586 -16.46 -22.93 -10.31
N ASP A 587 -15.86 -23.68 -9.38
CA ASP A 587 -16.51 -24.14 -8.13
C ASP A 587 -16.77 -23.01 -7.13
N MET A 588 -16.08 -21.87 -7.29
CA MET A 588 -16.14 -20.74 -6.37
C MET A 588 -17.16 -19.68 -6.77
N VAL A 589 -17.81 -19.83 -7.94
CA VAL A 589 -18.68 -18.81 -8.52
C VAL A 589 -20.02 -19.41 -8.89
N THR A 590 -21.11 -18.72 -8.57
CA THR A 590 -22.48 -19.16 -8.90
C THR A 590 -22.94 -18.61 -10.25
N ALA A 591 -23.89 -19.29 -10.89
CA ALA A 591 -24.43 -18.91 -12.21
C ALA A 591 -25.03 -17.49 -12.29
N LYS A 592 -25.50 -16.93 -11.15
CA LYS A 592 -26.09 -15.59 -11.06
C LYS A 592 -25.07 -14.48 -10.76
N SER A 593 -23.78 -14.82 -10.68
CA SER A 593 -22.73 -13.87 -10.29
C SER A 593 -22.55 -12.74 -11.31
N ARG A 594 -22.44 -11.51 -10.80
CA ARG A 594 -22.05 -10.29 -11.57
C ARG A 594 -20.53 -10.15 -11.72
N LYS A 595 -19.74 -11.08 -11.16
CA LYS A 595 -18.27 -11.05 -11.23
C LYS A 595 -17.82 -11.20 -12.69
N ARG A 596 -16.93 -10.32 -13.13
CA ARG A 596 -16.33 -10.38 -14.47
C ARG A 596 -15.20 -11.41 -14.45
N ILE A 597 -15.33 -12.43 -15.28
CA ILE A 597 -14.41 -13.56 -15.41
C ILE A 597 -13.77 -13.52 -16.80
N LYS A 598 -12.50 -13.91 -16.88
CA LYS A 598 -11.83 -14.16 -18.15
C LYS A 598 -12.21 -15.54 -18.66
N TRP A 599 -12.64 -15.60 -19.90
CA TRP A 599 -13.04 -16.83 -20.58
C TRP A 599 -12.11 -17.06 -21.74
N LYS A 600 -11.82 -18.33 -22.02
CA LYS A 600 -11.11 -18.79 -23.20
C LYS A 600 -11.98 -19.86 -23.84
N CYS A 601 -12.48 -19.60 -25.04
CA CYS A 601 -13.38 -20.53 -25.70
C CYS A 601 -12.63 -21.84 -25.96
N HIS A 602 -13.13 -22.96 -25.47
CA HIS A 602 -12.48 -24.25 -25.73
C HIS A 602 -12.63 -24.69 -27.20
N ILE A 603 -13.61 -24.14 -27.93
CA ILE A 603 -13.86 -24.44 -29.34
C ILE A 603 -12.91 -23.68 -30.26
N CYS A 604 -12.87 -22.34 -30.15
CA CYS A 604 -12.09 -21.50 -31.08
C CYS A 604 -10.88 -20.79 -30.45
N GLY A 605 -10.64 -20.97 -29.15
CA GLY A 605 -9.52 -20.34 -28.43
C GLY A 605 -9.69 -18.85 -28.11
N TYR A 606 -10.74 -18.18 -28.62
CA TYR A 606 -10.96 -16.75 -28.39
C TYR A 606 -11.07 -16.42 -26.90
N GLN A 607 -10.34 -15.39 -26.46
CA GLN A 607 -10.34 -14.93 -25.07
C GLN A 607 -11.18 -13.66 -24.90
N TRP A 608 -12.01 -13.60 -23.86
CA TRP A 608 -12.80 -12.41 -23.55
C TRP A 608 -13.11 -12.29 -22.06
N THR A 609 -13.53 -11.10 -21.63
CA THR A 609 -13.90 -10.85 -20.22
C THR A 609 -15.34 -10.37 -20.10
N THR A 610 -16.19 -11.13 -19.42
CA THR A 610 -17.60 -10.76 -19.18
C THR A 610 -18.11 -11.28 -17.84
N GLN A 611 -19.30 -10.81 -17.42
CA GLN A 611 -19.95 -11.30 -16.20
C GLN A 611 -20.41 -12.75 -16.36
N VAL A 612 -20.34 -13.55 -15.30
CA VAL A 612 -20.84 -14.94 -15.31
C VAL A 612 -22.30 -15.01 -15.72
N LEU A 613 -23.18 -14.22 -15.11
CA LEU A 613 -24.61 -14.24 -15.43
C LEU A 613 -24.88 -13.93 -16.92
N SER A 614 -23.98 -13.22 -17.60
CA SER A 614 -24.12 -12.91 -19.03
C SER A 614 -23.81 -14.11 -19.93
N ARG A 615 -23.28 -15.21 -19.39
CA ARG A 615 -23.03 -16.47 -20.10
C ARG A 615 -24.25 -17.38 -20.14
N ILE A 616 -25.28 -17.13 -19.36
CA ILE A 616 -26.49 -17.96 -19.29
C ILE A 616 -27.69 -17.10 -19.71
N ASN A 617 -28.50 -17.57 -20.65
CA ASN A 617 -29.70 -16.84 -21.09
C ASN A 617 -30.87 -17.02 -20.08
N ASN A 618 -32.01 -16.36 -20.31
CA ASN A 618 -33.17 -16.47 -19.42
C ASN A 618 -33.82 -17.87 -19.42
N ALA A 619 -33.54 -18.69 -20.44
CA ALA A 619 -34.00 -20.08 -20.55
C ALA A 619 -33.04 -21.08 -19.89
N GLY A 620 -31.87 -20.62 -19.41
CA GLY A 620 -30.84 -21.46 -18.79
C GLY A 620 -29.74 -21.95 -19.74
N ASP A 621 -29.78 -21.63 -21.03
CA ASP A 621 -28.77 -22.09 -22.00
C ASP A 621 -27.49 -21.26 -21.96
N ILE A 622 -26.37 -21.93 -22.23
CA ILE A 622 -25.05 -21.31 -22.31
C ILE A 622 -24.90 -20.54 -23.63
N ARG A 623 -24.54 -19.27 -23.52
CA ARG A 623 -24.19 -18.43 -24.66
C ARG A 623 -22.80 -18.77 -25.19
N LYS A 624 -22.76 -19.02 -26.51
CA LYS A 624 -21.52 -19.17 -27.29
C LYS A 624 -20.63 -17.92 -27.17
N CYS A 625 -19.32 -18.10 -27.34
CA CYS A 625 -18.38 -16.99 -27.34
C CYS A 625 -18.68 -15.98 -28.48
N PRO A 626 -18.16 -14.74 -28.41
CA PRO A 626 -18.41 -13.73 -29.45
C PRO A 626 -18.05 -14.15 -30.88
N VAL A 627 -17.02 -14.98 -31.06
CA VAL A 627 -16.61 -15.50 -32.37
C VAL A 627 -17.54 -16.62 -32.84
N CYS A 628 -17.73 -17.68 -32.05
CA CYS A 628 -18.62 -18.81 -32.39
C CYS A 628 -20.11 -18.43 -32.50
N SER A 629 -20.51 -17.28 -31.96
CA SER A 629 -21.85 -16.72 -32.15
C SER A 629 -21.99 -15.84 -33.40
N GLY A 630 -20.91 -15.60 -34.14
CA GLY A 630 -20.88 -14.74 -35.33
C GLY A 630 -20.93 -13.24 -35.04
N ARG A 631 -20.72 -12.81 -33.78
CA ARG A 631 -20.71 -11.39 -33.39
C ARG A 631 -19.38 -10.70 -33.64
N LEU A 632 -18.28 -11.46 -33.64
CA LEU A 632 -16.94 -11.00 -33.99
C LEU A 632 -16.40 -11.84 -35.13
N ALA A 633 -15.71 -11.18 -36.06
CA ALA A 633 -15.05 -11.84 -37.17
C ALA A 633 -13.79 -12.56 -36.69
N GLN A 634 -13.52 -13.72 -37.29
CA GLN A 634 -12.25 -14.43 -37.20
C GLN A 634 -11.50 -14.21 -38.53
N THR A 635 -10.38 -13.51 -38.44
CA THR A 635 -9.52 -13.19 -39.59
C THR A 635 -9.06 -14.46 -40.29
N GLY A 636 -9.26 -14.52 -41.61
CA GLY A 636 -8.96 -15.66 -42.47
C GLY A 636 -10.05 -16.73 -42.56
N GLU A 637 -11.18 -16.58 -41.84
CA GLU A 637 -12.25 -17.58 -41.84
C GLU A 637 -13.64 -16.96 -42.04
N THR A 638 -14.02 -16.00 -41.20
CA THR A 638 -15.39 -15.44 -41.15
C THR A 638 -15.43 -13.93 -41.31
N ASP A 639 -14.28 -13.30 -41.51
CA ASP A 639 -14.20 -11.88 -41.80
C ASP A 639 -14.66 -11.55 -43.23
N LEU A 640 -15.07 -10.30 -43.42
CA LEU A 640 -15.67 -9.80 -44.65
C LEU A 640 -14.71 -9.89 -45.85
N MET A 641 -13.40 -9.72 -45.62
CA MET A 641 -12.38 -9.84 -46.67
C MET A 641 -12.30 -11.27 -47.20
N THR A 642 -12.43 -12.25 -46.32
CA THR A 642 -12.41 -13.67 -46.68
C THR A 642 -13.70 -14.14 -47.33
N ILE A 643 -14.86 -13.82 -46.73
CA ILE A 643 -16.13 -14.44 -47.13
C ILE A 643 -16.94 -13.65 -48.18
N SER A 644 -16.58 -12.39 -48.44
CA SER A 644 -17.28 -11.54 -49.42
C SER A 644 -16.32 -10.56 -50.12
N PRO A 645 -15.25 -11.05 -50.79
CA PRO A 645 -14.25 -10.21 -51.45
C PRO A 645 -14.84 -9.29 -52.53
N GLU A 646 -15.90 -9.72 -53.22
CA GLU A 646 -16.63 -8.94 -54.21
C GLU A 646 -17.29 -7.68 -53.62
N MET A 647 -17.69 -7.76 -52.35
CA MET A 647 -18.26 -6.65 -51.61
C MET A 647 -17.18 -5.71 -51.07
N VAL A 648 -16.03 -6.26 -50.65
CA VAL A 648 -14.87 -5.48 -50.18
C VAL A 648 -14.27 -4.62 -51.30
N ARG A 649 -14.45 -5.01 -52.56
CA ARG A 649 -14.07 -4.16 -53.71
C ARG A 649 -14.70 -2.77 -53.66
N PHE A 650 -15.87 -2.63 -53.05
CA PHE A 650 -16.55 -1.34 -52.88
C PHE A 650 -16.22 -0.64 -51.56
N TRP A 651 -15.26 -1.13 -50.76
CA TRP A 651 -14.96 -0.57 -49.44
C TRP A 651 -14.21 0.76 -49.55
N ASP A 652 -14.73 1.81 -48.91
CA ASP A 652 -14.08 3.12 -48.87
C ASP A 652 -13.08 3.18 -47.70
N TYR A 653 -11.82 2.86 -47.98
CA TYR A 653 -10.75 2.81 -46.96
C TYR A 653 -10.44 4.17 -46.33
N GLU A 654 -10.64 5.27 -47.07
CA GLU A 654 -10.39 6.62 -46.57
C GLU A 654 -11.46 7.06 -45.58
N LYS A 655 -12.72 6.64 -45.79
CA LYS A 655 -13.84 7.00 -44.90
C LYS A 655 -14.08 6.00 -43.77
N ASN A 656 -13.65 4.75 -43.91
CA ASN A 656 -13.80 3.71 -42.88
C ASN A 656 -12.59 3.61 -41.93
N ILE A 657 -12.01 4.75 -41.50
CA ILE A 657 -10.85 4.77 -40.61
C ILE A 657 -11.15 4.01 -39.30
N GLY A 658 -10.32 3.03 -38.96
CA GLY A 658 -10.48 2.22 -37.76
C GLY A 658 -11.47 1.05 -37.90
N MET A 659 -12.00 0.81 -39.10
CA MET A 659 -12.81 -0.37 -39.42
C MET A 659 -12.25 -1.07 -40.66
N ASP A 660 -11.48 -2.12 -40.43
CA ASP A 660 -10.91 -2.92 -41.51
C ASP A 660 -11.86 -4.08 -41.89
N PRO A 661 -12.02 -4.42 -43.19
CA PRO A 661 -12.83 -5.56 -43.62
C PRO A 661 -12.46 -6.88 -42.94
N SER A 662 -11.19 -7.10 -42.58
CA SER A 662 -10.73 -8.30 -41.87
C SER A 662 -11.19 -8.37 -40.40
N SER A 663 -11.85 -7.32 -39.90
CA SER A 663 -12.32 -7.20 -38.51
C SER A 663 -13.84 -7.22 -38.34
N VAL A 664 -14.60 -7.36 -39.43
CA VAL A 664 -16.07 -7.34 -39.45
C VAL A 664 -16.61 -8.52 -40.26
N THR A 665 -17.80 -9.01 -39.93
CA THR A 665 -18.47 -10.08 -40.67
C THR A 665 -19.47 -9.50 -41.68
N ASN A 666 -19.88 -10.27 -42.69
CA ASN A 666 -20.93 -9.88 -43.64
C ASN A 666 -22.34 -9.76 -43.03
N SER A 667 -22.53 -10.20 -41.78
CA SER A 667 -23.76 -10.06 -40.99
C SER A 667 -23.73 -8.85 -40.03
N SER A 668 -22.64 -8.08 -40.05
CA SER A 668 -22.44 -6.95 -39.16
C SER A 668 -23.47 -5.83 -39.36
N HIS A 669 -23.99 -5.32 -38.24
CA HIS A 669 -24.88 -4.16 -38.20
C HIS A 669 -24.14 -2.81 -38.22
N LYS A 670 -22.80 -2.82 -38.24
CA LYS A 670 -22.00 -1.59 -38.35
C LYS A 670 -22.29 -0.89 -39.68
N MET A 671 -22.32 0.43 -39.62
CA MET A 671 -22.44 1.29 -40.79
C MET A 671 -21.06 1.43 -41.44
N ALA A 672 -20.98 1.22 -42.76
CA ALA A 672 -19.75 1.38 -43.54
C ALA A 672 -19.99 2.33 -44.72
N PHE A 673 -18.93 3.01 -45.13
CA PHE A 673 -18.86 3.79 -46.34
C PHE A 673 -18.38 2.92 -47.50
N TRP A 674 -18.97 3.15 -48.67
CA TRP A 674 -18.72 2.39 -49.88
C TRP A 674 -18.43 3.34 -51.03
N CYS A 675 -17.57 2.92 -51.95
CA CYS A 675 -17.21 3.65 -53.16
C CYS A 675 -17.28 2.69 -54.36
N CYS A 676 -17.96 3.10 -55.42
CA CYS A 676 -18.02 2.31 -56.64
C CYS A 676 -16.77 2.55 -57.48
N ASP A 677 -16.05 1.47 -57.80
CA ASP A 677 -14.89 1.50 -58.70
C ASP A 677 -15.25 1.79 -60.16
N THR A 678 -16.49 1.52 -60.59
CA THR A 678 -16.95 1.80 -61.96
C THR A 678 -17.44 3.24 -62.16
N CYS A 679 -18.32 3.74 -61.28
CA CYS A 679 -18.96 5.06 -61.46
C CYS A 679 -18.50 6.14 -60.47
N GLY A 680 -17.64 5.81 -59.51
CA GLY A 680 -17.14 6.75 -58.49
C GLY A 680 -18.18 7.17 -57.44
N TYR A 681 -19.39 6.60 -57.47
CA TYR A 681 -20.42 6.96 -56.49
C TYR A 681 -20.06 6.48 -55.09
N HIS A 682 -20.17 7.36 -54.09
CA HIS A 682 -20.01 7.03 -52.68
C HIS A 682 -21.37 6.89 -51.99
N TRP A 683 -21.55 5.87 -51.15
CA TRP A 683 -22.75 5.70 -50.33
C TRP A 683 -22.43 5.15 -48.95
N GLN A 684 -23.38 5.23 -48.03
CA GLN A 684 -23.26 4.71 -46.68
C GLN A 684 -24.38 3.71 -46.40
N ARG A 685 -24.03 2.51 -45.91
CA ARG A 685 -24.99 1.45 -45.62
C ARG A 685 -24.44 0.45 -44.60
N LYS A 686 -25.33 -0.21 -43.85
CA LYS A 686 -24.96 -1.31 -42.94
C LYS A 686 -24.40 -2.49 -43.73
N ILE A 687 -23.32 -3.10 -43.23
CA ILE A 687 -22.61 -4.19 -43.91
C ILE A 687 -23.56 -5.33 -44.30
N TYR A 688 -24.42 -5.78 -43.38
CA TYR A 688 -25.40 -6.85 -43.69
C TYR A 688 -26.46 -6.49 -44.74
N MET A 689 -26.74 -5.20 -44.96
CA MET A 689 -27.66 -4.78 -46.01
C MET A 689 -26.96 -4.74 -47.37
N GLN A 690 -25.67 -4.39 -47.38
CA GLN A 690 -24.85 -4.42 -48.58
C GLN A 690 -24.68 -5.86 -49.08
N SER A 691 -24.44 -6.82 -48.19
CA SER A 691 -24.27 -8.25 -48.54
C SER A 691 -25.51 -8.89 -49.16
N LYS A 692 -26.69 -8.27 -48.99
CA LYS A 692 -27.95 -8.73 -49.60
C LYS A 692 -28.26 -8.09 -50.96
N SER A 693 -27.47 -7.12 -51.43
CA SER A 693 -27.76 -6.34 -52.65
C SER A 693 -26.63 -6.43 -53.66
N LYS A 694 -26.95 -6.38 -54.96
CA LYS A 694 -26.03 -6.70 -56.08
C LYS A 694 -25.00 -5.61 -56.45
N GLY A 695 -24.59 -4.76 -55.51
CA GLY A 695 -23.46 -3.84 -55.71
C GLY A 695 -23.82 -2.37 -55.56
N CYS A 696 -23.36 -1.54 -56.52
CA CYS A 696 -23.52 -0.09 -56.48
C CYS A 696 -24.96 0.31 -56.85
N PRO A 697 -25.65 1.15 -56.04
CA PRO A 697 -27.02 1.55 -56.31
C PRO A 697 -27.18 2.38 -57.59
N VAL A 698 -26.14 3.06 -58.06
CA VAL A 698 -26.15 3.82 -59.32
C VAL A 698 -26.01 2.89 -60.53
N CYS A 699 -25.07 1.96 -60.49
CA CYS A 699 -24.88 0.97 -61.57
C CYS A 699 -26.10 0.05 -61.73
N ASP A 700 -26.77 -0.30 -60.63
CA ASP A 700 -27.99 -1.11 -60.63
C ASP A 700 -29.26 -0.31 -60.99
N GLY A 701 -29.15 1.01 -61.23
CA GLY A 701 -30.28 1.87 -61.61
C GLY A 701 -31.25 2.22 -60.47
N ASN A 702 -30.89 1.92 -59.22
CA ASN A 702 -31.66 2.27 -58.01
C ASN A 702 -31.40 3.70 -57.52
N SER A 703 -30.40 4.39 -58.07
CA SER A 703 -30.05 5.77 -57.75
C SER A 703 -29.53 6.49 -58.99
N VAL A 704 -29.70 7.81 -59.03
CA VAL A 704 -29.27 8.66 -60.16
C VAL A 704 -28.02 9.43 -59.76
N LEU A 705 -27.01 9.39 -60.62
CA LEU A 705 -25.77 10.17 -60.56
C LEU A 705 -25.69 11.03 -61.81
N GLU A 706 -25.69 12.35 -61.59
CA GLU A 706 -25.50 13.37 -62.63
C GLU A 706 -24.16 13.17 -63.34
N GLY A 707 -24.17 13.26 -64.66
CA GLY A 707 -23.01 13.00 -65.52
C GLY A 707 -22.74 11.51 -65.77
N TYR A 708 -23.56 10.59 -65.24
CA TYR A 708 -23.39 9.15 -65.43
C TYR A 708 -24.67 8.48 -65.96
N ASN A 709 -25.70 8.30 -65.12
CA ASN A 709 -26.94 7.59 -65.48
C ASN A 709 -28.20 8.47 -65.41
N ASP A 710 -28.04 9.79 -65.29
CA ASP A 710 -29.15 10.72 -65.41
C ASP A 710 -29.67 10.84 -66.84
N TYR A 711 -30.91 11.31 -66.96
CA TYR A 711 -31.65 11.35 -68.21
C TYR A 711 -30.97 12.26 -69.23
N ALA A 712 -30.51 13.43 -68.82
CA ALA A 712 -29.88 14.39 -69.72
C ALA A 712 -28.55 13.86 -70.29
N THR A 713 -27.71 13.24 -69.45
CA THR A 713 -26.45 12.65 -69.89
C THR A 713 -26.66 11.46 -70.82
N GLN A 714 -27.65 10.62 -70.54
CA GLN A 714 -27.89 9.39 -71.31
C GLN A 714 -28.68 9.62 -72.62
N ARG A 715 -29.42 10.73 -72.72
CA ARG A 715 -30.23 11.12 -73.88
C ARG A 715 -30.06 12.62 -74.20
N PRO A 716 -28.84 13.08 -74.50
CA PRO A 716 -28.57 14.50 -74.77
C PRO A 716 -29.34 15.03 -75.99
N GLU A 717 -29.66 14.17 -76.95
CA GLU A 717 -30.49 14.50 -78.11
C GLU A 717 -31.92 14.90 -77.74
N LEU A 718 -32.49 14.29 -76.69
CA LEU A 718 -33.84 14.61 -76.23
C LEU A 718 -33.88 15.93 -75.45
N MET A 719 -32.75 16.43 -74.93
CA MET A 719 -32.69 17.70 -74.20
C MET A 719 -33.01 18.91 -75.09
N LYS A 720 -32.84 18.77 -76.41
CA LYS A 720 -33.28 19.77 -77.40
C LYS A 720 -34.80 19.94 -77.44
N GLU A 721 -35.54 18.91 -77.04
CA GLU A 721 -37.00 18.91 -77.01
C GLU A 721 -37.57 18.99 -75.59
N TRP A 722 -36.72 19.15 -74.56
CA TRP A 722 -37.18 19.31 -73.18
C TRP A 722 -37.73 20.73 -72.95
N ASP A 723 -38.95 20.83 -72.44
CA ASP A 723 -39.57 22.14 -72.17
C ASP A 723 -39.20 22.62 -70.75
N TYR A 724 -38.09 23.38 -70.65
CA TYR A 724 -37.56 23.87 -69.37
C TYR A 724 -38.50 24.85 -68.65
N ASP A 725 -39.32 25.59 -69.40
CA ASP A 725 -40.27 26.56 -68.84
C ASP A 725 -41.46 25.86 -68.16
N LYS A 726 -41.84 24.68 -68.65
CA LYS A 726 -42.95 23.88 -68.10
C LYS A 726 -42.51 22.80 -67.10
N ASN A 727 -41.27 22.33 -67.17
CA ASN A 727 -40.73 21.31 -66.26
C ASN A 727 -39.98 21.91 -65.06
N THR A 728 -40.51 22.98 -64.46
CA THR A 728 -39.81 23.72 -63.40
C THR A 728 -39.54 22.91 -62.13
N THR A 729 -40.30 21.85 -61.88
CA THR A 729 -40.15 20.98 -60.69
C THR A 729 -39.35 19.70 -60.95
N ILE A 730 -39.03 19.39 -62.21
CA ILE A 730 -38.34 18.15 -62.59
C ILE A 730 -37.07 18.50 -63.35
N ASN A 731 -35.92 18.13 -62.78
CA ASN A 731 -34.61 18.33 -63.40
C ASN A 731 -34.17 17.04 -64.14
N PRO A 732 -33.88 17.10 -65.46
CA PRO A 732 -33.45 15.94 -66.23
C PRO A 732 -32.10 15.36 -65.78
N HIS A 733 -31.26 16.13 -65.09
CA HIS A 733 -30.02 15.65 -64.47
C HIS A 733 -30.22 14.87 -63.16
N ARG A 734 -31.47 14.77 -62.67
CA ARG A 734 -31.80 14.11 -61.39
C ARG A 734 -32.79 12.95 -61.52
N ILE A 735 -33.17 12.57 -62.74
CA ILE A 735 -34.07 11.46 -63.00
C ILE A 735 -33.39 10.42 -63.89
N ALA A 736 -33.77 9.15 -63.77
CA ALA A 736 -33.28 8.06 -64.62
C ALA A 736 -34.10 7.96 -65.92
N LEU A 737 -33.60 7.25 -66.93
CA LEU A 737 -34.35 6.97 -68.17
C LEU A 737 -35.69 6.25 -67.93
N SER A 738 -35.82 5.49 -66.84
CA SER A 738 -37.03 4.78 -66.44
C SER A 738 -38.05 5.65 -65.70
N CYS A 739 -37.78 6.95 -65.54
CA CYS A 739 -38.63 7.87 -64.80
C CYS A 739 -40.07 7.88 -65.34
N ARG A 740 -41.03 7.66 -64.44
CA ARG A 740 -42.46 7.58 -64.74
C ARG A 740 -43.19 8.91 -64.61
N GLU A 741 -42.49 9.97 -64.19
CA GLU A 741 -43.04 11.30 -64.09
C GLU A 741 -43.44 11.84 -65.46
N VAL A 742 -44.55 12.56 -65.49
CA VAL A 742 -45.02 13.24 -66.69
C VAL A 742 -44.21 14.52 -66.86
N VAL A 743 -43.56 14.65 -68.01
CA VAL A 743 -42.73 15.80 -68.37
C VAL A 743 -43.20 16.37 -69.71
N TRP A 744 -43.03 17.67 -69.84
CA TRP A 744 -43.39 18.44 -71.03
C TRP A 744 -42.26 18.45 -72.06
N TRP A 745 -42.64 18.25 -73.31
CA TRP A 745 -41.75 18.27 -74.47
C TRP A 745 -42.21 19.32 -75.46
N LYS A 746 -41.28 19.91 -76.18
CA LYS A 746 -41.50 20.86 -77.27
C LYS A 746 -40.77 20.36 -78.51
N CYS A 747 -41.52 19.97 -79.54
CA CYS A 747 -40.95 19.37 -80.73
C CYS A 747 -40.05 20.38 -81.45
N SER A 748 -38.82 19.97 -81.76
CA SER A 748 -37.85 20.80 -82.47
C SER A 748 -38.24 21.07 -83.92
N HIS A 749 -39.04 20.18 -84.54
CA HIS A 749 -39.47 20.29 -85.94
C HIS A 749 -40.75 21.10 -86.15
N CYS A 750 -41.80 20.87 -85.35
CA CYS A 750 -43.11 21.48 -85.56
C CYS A 750 -43.57 22.41 -84.43
N GLY A 751 -42.75 22.57 -83.38
CA GLY A 751 -43.05 23.40 -82.21
C GLY A 751 -44.17 22.86 -81.31
N ASN A 752 -44.80 21.73 -81.65
CA ASN A 752 -45.88 21.16 -80.85
C ASN A 752 -45.39 20.80 -79.44
N GLN A 753 -46.13 21.24 -78.43
CA GLN A 753 -45.88 20.89 -77.04
C GLN A 753 -46.81 19.74 -76.59
N TRP A 754 -46.27 18.78 -75.84
CA TRP A 754 -47.08 17.70 -75.25
C TRP A 754 -46.47 17.19 -73.96
N ALA A 755 -47.30 16.62 -73.09
CA ALA A 755 -46.89 15.96 -71.87
C ALA A 755 -46.95 14.44 -72.04
N THR A 756 -45.90 13.74 -71.64
CA THR A 756 -45.89 12.27 -71.54
C THR A 756 -44.89 11.84 -70.48
N LYS A 757 -44.94 10.58 -70.04
CA LYS A 757 -43.99 10.06 -69.06
C LYS A 757 -42.58 10.07 -69.64
N ALA A 758 -41.57 10.48 -68.87
CA ALA A 758 -40.21 10.64 -69.36
C ALA A 758 -39.67 9.36 -70.03
N TYR A 759 -39.93 8.17 -69.48
CA TYR A 759 -39.50 6.90 -70.07
C TYR A 759 -40.14 6.58 -71.44
N VAL A 760 -41.30 7.15 -71.76
CA VAL A 760 -41.96 6.95 -73.05
C VAL A 760 -41.13 7.58 -74.19
N ARG A 761 -40.35 8.60 -73.86
CA ARG A 761 -39.45 9.28 -74.80
C ARG A 761 -38.08 8.64 -74.90
N SER A 762 -37.53 8.15 -73.79
CA SER A 762 -36.19 7.57 -73.74
C SER A 762 -36.13 6.08 -74.04
N ILE A 763 -37.05 5.28 -73.48
CA ILE A 763 -37.07 3.81 -73.57
C ILE A 763 -38.00 3.35 -74.70
N ASN A 764 -39.23 3.87 -74.75
CA ASN A 764 -40.18 3.47 -75.80
C ASN A 764 -39.89 4.15 -77.16
N GLY A 765 -39.12 5.25 -77.17
CA GLY A 765 -38.72 5.95 -78.38
C GLY A 765 -39.85 6.72 -79.09
N ASN A 766 -40.96 7.01 -78.41
CA ASN A 766 -42.11 7.63 -79.07
C ASN A 766 -41.83 9.10 -79.42
N GLY A 767 -42.02 9.45 -80.69
CA GLY A 767 -41.81 10.80 -81.22
C GLY A 767 -42.90 11.81 -80.82
N CYS A 768 -42.82 13.01 -81.40
CA CYS A 768 -43.90 13.99 -81.29
C CYS A 768 -45.20 13.41 -81.88
N PRO A 769 -46.34 13.44 -81.15
CA PRO A 769 -47.60 12.85 -81.62
C PRO A 769 -48.16 13.50 -82.89
N LYS A 770 -47.81 14.76 -83.19
CA LYS A 770 -48.19 15.42 -84.44
C LYS A 770 -47.29 15.07 -85.63
N CYS A 771 -46.03 14.70 -85.38
CA CYS A 771 -45.07 14.33 -86.43
C CYS A 771 -45.17 12.85 -86.81
N HIS A 772 -45.62 12.00 -85.88
CA HIS A 772 -45.73 10.55 -86.03
C HIS A 772 -46.66 10.11 -87.18
N GLY A 773 -47.60 10.98 -87.61
CA GLY A 773 -48.52 10.72 -88.74
C GLY A 773 -48.03 11.20 -90.11
N ARG A 774 -46.82 11.77 -90.25
CA ARG A 774 -46.30 12.35 -91.51
C ARG A 774 -45.01 11.71 -92.04
N GLY A 775 -44.68 10.48 -91.65
CA GLY A 775 -43.56 9.74 -92.25
C GLY A 775 -42.16 10.32 -92.06
N LEU A 776 -41.97 11.29 -91.16
CA LEU A 776 -40.66 11.79 -90.77
C LEU A 776 -40.17 10.98 -89.56
N ARG A 777 -39.32 9.98 -89.82
CA ARG A 777 -38.51 9.33 -88.77
C ARG A 777 -37.25 10.17 -88.56
N THR A 778 -36.98 10.49 -87.30
CA THR A 778 -35.62 10.70 -86.78
C THR A 778 -35.51 9.92 -85.49
#